data_AF-A0A672V261-F1
#
_entry.id   AF-A0A672V261-F1
#
_cell.length_a   1.000
_cell.length_b   1.000
_cell.length_c   1.000
_cell.angle_alpha   90.00
_cell.angle_beta   90.00
_cell.angle_gamma   90.00
#
_symmetry.space_group_name_H-M   'P 1'
#
loop_
_entity.id
_entity.type
_entity.pdbx_description
1 polymer ?
#
loop_
_entity_poly.entity_id
_entity_poly.type
_entity_poly.pdbx_seq_one_letter_code
_entity_poly.pdbx_strand_id
1 'polypeptide(L)'
;MGLFDASQQCNLKFRSVKGKIILQIVSFKAREVCTCNHQTIITFFCRLFPVLDWLPRYNIKTQLLGDVISGLLVGIVAIPQSISYSLLANQDPIYGIYTNFFCNIIYVIMATSRHNFVGSFGVLCLMIGQSVNRHLQLAGYSDNSAGSSLVDNSTSASNGTSACDRSCYSITVALSLSFLVGLYQILLGVLQLGFVAVYLSEPLLSGFVTGSSLTIITSQMKYLLGLKIPRHEGVGSFILTWVDLFRYIQNTNICDLVTSLVALAIIVPVKEINDRYKEKMKAPFPIELLVVIVATIISYYFNFEERYKSDVCGDIPTGFRTPTLPDINLFSSLAVDAVPIAIIGFAMTVSLAEIFGKKHGYTVRANQEMIAIGMCNLIPSFFYCFAGSAALTKTLLKESTGTQTQISGLVTSLVLLLVLLWIAPLFYSLQTSILGVVTIVNLRGGLSKFYDTPRMWQLSKLDTVVWWTTMLCSTLITTEIGLLVGVCFALLCVIFRTQRPRATLLGKVSSTEIYEDQSTYKQLSSIANIKIFRFESSLYYANKDYFKTVLYKKTGVNPVLLAAKHQRVEAQANADTGNRKGFFGTKFDCLKQAKKRSGKPPADACPPSTDMHTLILDCGAMQFIDTVGLSVLKETRHDYKKIGVQVLLANCNPSLRHRLREGCWAGEADSGGQLAFHSIHDAVQFAERWYHEVSGSTSALEPCPR
;
A
#
# COMPACT_ATOMS: atom_id res chain seq x y z
N MET A 1 43.39 -20.96 15.24
CA MET A 1 42.34 -21.97 15.00
C MET A 1 41.16 -21.88 15.98
N GLY A 2 41.31 -21.35 17.21
CA GLY A 2 40.21 -21.27 18.20
C GLY A 2 39.15 -20.15 18.06
N LEU A 3 39.29 -19.20 17.13
CA LEU A 3 38.32 -18.11 16.92
C LEU A 3 37.16 -18.46 15.99
N PHE A 4 37.31 -19.50 15.16
CA PHE A 4 36.25 -19.97 14.26
C PHE A 4 35.21 -20.83 15.00
N ASP A 5 35.64 -21.63 15.99
CA ASP A 5 34.74 -22.51 16.76
C ASP A 5 33.74 -21.73 17.62
N ALA A 6 34.16 -20.63 18.25
CA ALA A 6 33.28 -19.81 19.11
C ALA A 6 32.16 -19.10 18.32
N SER A 7 32.44 -18.69 17.07
CA SER A 7 31.45 -18.10 16.16
C SER A 7 30.43 -19.13 15.66
N GLN A 8 30.86 -20.38 15.49
CA GLN A 8 30.03 -21.46 14.99
C GLN A 8 29.09 -22.02 16.06
N GLN A 9 29.56 -22.13 17.32
CA GLN A 9 28.73 -22.52 18.46
C GLN A 9 27.62 -21.50 18.79
N CYS A 10 27.89 -20.20 18.60
CA CYS A 10 26.90 -19.14 18.82
C CYS A 10 25.80 -19.16 17.73
N ASN A 11 26.17 -19.44 16.47
CA ASN A 11 25.21 -19.58 15.36
C ASN A 11 24.29 -20.81 15.47
N LEU A 12 24.79 -21.93 16.00
CA LEU A 12 24.01 -23.15 16.21
C LEU A 12 22.93 -22.98 17.28
N LYS A 13 23.20 -22.24 18.36
CA LYS A 13 22.19 -21.88 19.38
C LYS A 13 21.10 -20.99 18.79
N PHE A 14 21.44 -20.11 17.85
CA PHE A 14 20.50 -19.17 17.22
C PHE A 14 19.50 -19.82 16.25
N ARG A 15 19.92 -20.87 15.51
CA ARG A 15 19.05 -21.60 14.57
C ARG A 15 18.01 -22.48 15.27
N SER A 16 18.37 -23.10 16.40
CA SER A 16 17.47 -23.94 17.20
C SER A 16 16.35 -23.14 17.89
N VAL A 17 16.59 -21.86 18.20
CA VAL A 17 15.64 -20.97 18.88
C VAL A 17 14.57 -20.42 17.93
N LYS A 18 14.89 -20.12 16.66
CA LYS A 18 13.90 -19.56 15.70
C LYS A 18 12.76 -20.53 15.34
N GLY A 19 13.06 -21.81 15.14
CA GLY A 19 12.04 -22.82 14.84
C GLY A 19 11.10 -23.08 16.02
N LYS A 20 11.63 -23.05 17.24
CA LYS A 20 10.84 -23.19 18.47
C LYS A 20 9.95 -21.97 18.75
N ILE A 21 10.39 -20.75 18.43
CA ILE A 21 9.60 -19.53 18.64
C ILE A 21 8.37 -19.49 17.72
N ILE A 22 8.50 -19.84 16.43
CA ILE A 22 7.33 -19.81 15.51
C ILE A 22 6.31 -20.87 15.92
N LEU A 23 6.77 -22.09 16.24
CA LEU A 23 5.88 -23.15 16.71
C LEU A 23 5.26 -22.82 18.07
N GLN A 24 6.00 -22.16 18.97
CA GLN A 24 5.47 -21.68 20.26
C GLN A 24 4.50 -20.51 20.09
N ILE A 25 4.71 -19.57 19.16
CA ILE A 25 3.76 -18.48 18.92
C ILE A 25 2.46 -19.02 18.31
N VAL A 26 2.54 -19.95 17.36
CA VAL A 26 1.37 -20.62 16.78
C VAL A 26 0.65 -21.47 17.83
N SER A 27 1.39 -22.24 18.64
CA SER A 27 0.85 -23.03 19.74
C SER A 27 0.26 -22.17 20.86
N PHE A 28 0.86 -21.02 21.17
CA PHE A 28 0.41 -20.09 22.21
C PHE A 28 -0.86 -19.35 21.77
N LYS A 29 -0.92 -18.87 20.51
CA LYS A 29 -2.17 -18.32 19.93
C LYS A 29 -3.27 -19.38 19.83
N ALA A 30 -2.93 -20.62 19.49
CA ALA A 30 -3.90 -21.72 19.51
C ALA A 30 -4.37 -22.07 20.93
N ARG A 31 -3.48 -21.99 21.94
CA ARG A 31 -3.81 -22.21 23.36
C ARG A 31 -4.66 -21.10 23.96
N GLU A 32 -4.43 -19.83 23.60
CA GLU A 32 -5.28 -18.70 23.99
C GLU A 32 -6.70 -18.81 23.43
N VAL A 33 -6.87 -19.44 22.26
CA VAL A 33 -8.19 -19.71 21.66
C VAL A 33 -8.91 -20.90 22.33
N CYS A 34 -8.18 -21.78 23.03
CA CYS A 34 -8.72 -23.03 23.59
C CYS A 34 -9.03 -23.02 25.10
N THR A 35 -8.88 -21.90 25.81
CA THR A 35 -9.38 -21.77 27.18
C THR A 35 -10.86 -21.35 27.16
N CYS A 36 -11.74 -22.32 26.93
CA CYS A 36 -13.19 -22.12 26.92
C CYS A 36 -13.72 -21.84 28.33
N ASN A 37 -13.65 -20.59 28.76
CA ASN A 37 -14.53 -20.05 29.79
C ASN A 37 -15.80 -19.49 29.11
N HIS A 38 -16.97 -19.62 29.75
CA HIS A 38 -18.25 -19.13 29.21
C HIS A 38 -18.19 -17.63 28.83
N GLN A 39 -17.46 -16.83 29.60
CA GLN A 39 -17.20 -15.41 29.30
C GLN A 39 -16.36 -15.20 28.03
N THR A 40 -15.42 -16.10 27.72
CA THR A 40 -14.58 -16.01 26.51
C THR A 40 -15.43 -16.24 25.25
N ILE A 41 -16.39 -17.17 25.31
CA ILE A 41 -17.32 -17.46 24.21
C ILE A 41 -18.25 -16.26 23.96
N ILE A 42 -18.85 -15.70 25.02
CA ILE A 42 -19.69 -14.50 24.89
C ILE A 42 -18.88 -13.34 24.30
N THR A 43 -17.65 -13.12 24.80
CA THR A 43 -16.77 -12.06 24.30
C THR A 43 -16.39 -12.28 22.82
N PHE A 44 -16.21 -13.53 22.40
CA PHE A 44 -15.96 -13.89 21.01
C PHE A 44 -17.17 -13.55 20.12
N PHE A 45 -18.38 -13.93 20.50
CA PHE A 45 -19.59 -13.59 19.75
C PHE A 45 -19.85 -12.09 19.71
N CYS A 46 -19.67 -11.35 20.80
CA CYS A 46 -19.76 -9.88 20.80
C CYS A 46 -18.68 -9.22 19.93
N ARG A 47 -17.50 -9.85 19.79
CA ARG A 47 -16.44 -9.35 18.90
C ARG A 47 -16.76 -9.60 17.43
N LEU A 48 -17.36 -10.76 17.12
CA LEU A 48 -17.75 -11.19 15.77
C LEU A 48 -19.02 -10.49 15.26
N PHE A 49 -19.94 -10.18 16.16
CA PHE A 49 -21.19 -9.45 15.89
C PHE A 49 -21.24 -8.15 16.69
N PRO A 50 -20.56 -7.09 16.25
CA PRO A 50 -20.55 -5.79 16.93
C PRO A 50 -21.94 -5.17 17.09
N VAL A 51 -22.93 -5.58 16.29
CA VAL A 51 -24.34 -5.18 16.43
C VAL A 51 -24.89 -5.38 17.84
N LEU A 52 -24.44 -6.42 18.54
CA LEU A 52 -24.88 -6.71 19.91
C LEU A 52 -24.38 -5.68 20.93
N ASP A 53 -23.31 -4.94 20.64
CA ASP A 53 -22.76 -3.91 21.54
C ASP A 53 -23.36 -2.52 21.28
N TRP A 54 -23.54 -2.15 20.00
CA TRP A 54 -24.02 -0.80 19.66
C TRP A 54 -25.55 -0.68 19.60
N LEU A 55 -26.28 -1.73 19.21
CA LEU A 55 -27.74 -1.68 19.06
C LEU A 55 -28.47 -1.37 20.39
N PRO A 56 -28.09 -1.94 21.56
CA PRO A 56 -28.72 -1.59 22.83
C PRO A 56 -28.45 -0.15 23.28
N ARG A 57 -27.35 0.46 22.79
CA ARG A 57 -26.97 1.86 23.11
C ARG A 57 -27.57 2.87 22.13
N TYR A 58 -28.44 2.43 21.23
CA TYR A 58 -29.01 3.26 20.19
C TYR A 58 -30.06 4.23 20.73
N ASN A 59 -29.88 5.53 20.47
CA ASN A 59 -30.84 6.54 20.88
C ASN A 59 -31.80 6.86 19.73
N ILE A 60 -32.98 6.25 19.78
CA ILE A 60 -34.02 6.37 18.75
C ILE A 60 -34.44 7.83 18.52
N LYS A 61 -34.50 8.67 19.57
CA LYS A 61 -35.02 10.03 19.44
C LYS A 61 -34.10 10.98 18.68
N THR A 62 -32.78 10.76 18.77
CA THR A 62 -31.79 11.67 18.18
C THR A 62 -31.16 11.12 16.90
N GLN A 63 -30.99 9.79 16.78
CA GLN A 63 -30.23 9.17 15.69
C GLN A 63 -31.13 8.65 14.55
N LEU A 64 -32.38 8.29 14.84
CA LEU A 64 -33.26 7.65 13.85
C LEU A 64 -33.53 8.53 12.64
N LEU A 65 -33.78 9.82 12.85
CA LEU A 65 -34.11 10.73 11.75
C LEU A 65 -32.94 10.84 10.75
N GLY A 66 -31.72 10.99 11.24
CA GLY A 66 -30.52 11.05 10.40
C GLY A 66 -30.27 9.74 9.65
N ASP A 67 -30.40 8.60 10.35
CA ASP A 67 -30.19 7.28 9.75
C ASP A 67 -31.26 6.96 8.69
N VAL A 68 -32.53 7.33 8.90
CA VAL A 68 -33.62 7.11 7.94
C VAL A 68 -33.48 8.01 6.71
N ILE A 69 -33.25 9.31 6.88
CA ILE A 69 -33.05 10.25 5.75
C ILE A 69 -31.85 9.80 4.92
N SER A 70 -30.76 9.44 5.60
CA SER A 70 -29.58 8.94 4.93
C SER A 70 -29.83 7.66 4.16
N GLY A 71 -30.44 6.66 4.81
CA GLY A 71 -30.70 5.37 4.20
C GLY A 71 -31.62 5.45 2.99
N LEU A 72 -32.61 6.37 3.03
CA LEU A 72 -33.49 6.68 1.92
C LEU A 72 -32.72 7.30 0.74
N LEU A 73 -31.94 8.36 1.00
CA LEU A 73 -31.16 9.05 -0.04
C LEU A 73 -30.10 8.15 -0.66
N VAL A 74 -29.41 7.36 0.15
CA VAL A 74 -28.39 6.42 -0.32
C VAL A 74 -29.02 5.26 -1.07
N GLY A 75 -30.17 4.75 -0.62
CA GLY A 75 -30.94 3.73 -1.35
C GLY A 75 -31.36 4.23 -2.73
N ILE A 76 -31.87 5.46 -2.82
CA ILE A 76 -32.23 6.12 -4.07
C ILE A 76 -31.03 6.23 -5.02
N VAL A 77 -29.91 6.76 -4.55
CA VAL A 77 -28.69 6.94 -5.38
C VAL A 77 -28.08 5.60 -5.76
N ALA A 78 -28.22 4.57 -4.92
CA ALA A 78 -27.68 3.25 -5.18
C ALA A 78 -28.36 2.56 -6.37
N ILE A 79 -29.64 2.83 -6.68
CA ILE A 79 -30.38 2.12 -7.75
C ILE A 79 -29.71 2.28 -9.14
N PRO A 80 -29.62 3.50 -9.72
CA PRO A 80 -29.04 3.65 -11.06
C PRO A 80 -27.55 3.27 -11.09
N GLN A 81 -26.82 3.53 -10.00
CA GLN A 81 -25.42 3.11 -9.88
C GLN A 81 -25.27 1.59 -9.90
N SER A 82 -26.17 0.85 -9.25
CA SER A 82 -26.14 -0.62 -9.23
C SER A 82 -26.33 -1.22 -10.62
N ILE A 83 -27.27 -0.65 -11.37
CA ILE A 83 -27.55 -1.07 -12.74
C ILE A 83 -26.32 -0.82 -13.62
N SER A 84 -25.78 0.40 -13.58
CA SER A 84 -24.59 0.75 -14.38
C SER A 84 -23.36 -0.10 -14.01
N TYR A 85 -23.15 -0.39 -12.72
CA TYR A 85 -22.06 -1.23 -12.26
C TYR A 85 -22.23 -2.71 -12.63
N SER A 86 -23.45 -3.23 -12.72
CA SER A 86 -23.70 -4.59 -13.22
C SER A 86 -23.33 -4.70 -14.70
N LEU A 87 -23.71 -3.71 -15.51
CA LEU A 87 -23.34 -3.63 -16.92
C LEU A 87 -21.81 -3.51 -17.11
N LEU A 88 -21.14 -2.82 -16.19
CA LEU A 88 -19.67 -2.75 -16.15
C LEU A 88 -19.03 -4.12 -15.82
N ALA A 89 -19.70 -4.92 -14.99
CA ALA A 89 -19.29 -6.29 -14.62
C ALA A 89 -19.74 -7.38 -15.63
N ASN A 90 -20.32 -7.00 -16.78
CA ASN A 90 -20.88 -7.92 -17.78
C ASN A 90 -22.01 -8.81 -17.24
N GLN A 91 -22.81 -8.25 -16.33
CA GLN A 91 -23.93 -8.92 -15.70
C GLN A 91 -25.23 -8.18 -16.00
N ASP A 92 -26.34 -8.90 -15.92
CA ASP A 92 -27.66 -8.29 -16.04
C ASP A 92 -27.90 -7.25 -14.92
N PRO A 93 -28.66 -6.17 -15.20
CA PRO A 93 -28.95 -5.07 -14.26
C PRO A 93 -29.34 -5.47 -12.83
N ILE A 94 -30.08 -6.56 -12.69
CA ILE A 94 -30.67 -7.01 -11.42
C ILE A 94 -29.62 -7.39 -10.38
N TYR A 95 -28.50 -7.98 -10.80
CA TYR A 95 -27.52 -8.57 -9.88
C TYR A 95 -26.79 -7.53 -9.03
N GLY A 96 -26.65 -6.29 -9.52
CA GLY A 96 -26.10 -5.19 -8.73
C GLY A 96 -27.04 -4.71 -7.63
N ILE A 97 -28.35 -4.77 -7.88
CA ILE A 97 -29.37 -4.43 -6.87
C ILE A 97 -29.37 -5.51 -5.78
N TYR A 98 -29.30 -6.80 -6.15
CA TYR A 98 -29.12 -7.91 -5.20
C TYR A 98 -27.87 -7.73 -4.35
N THR A 99 -26.73 -7.44 -4.99
CA THR A 99 -25.46 -7.24 -4.29
C THR A 99 -25.58 -6.14 -3.23
N ASN A 100 -26.18 -4.98 -3.57
CA ASN A 100 -26.36 -3.91 -2.59
C ASN A 100 -27.37 -4.26 -1.49
N PHE A 101 -28.43 -5.01 -1.81
CA PHE A 101 -29.42 -5.45 -0.83
C PHE A 101 -28.79 -6.35 0.25
N PHE A 102 -28.17 -7.46 -0.16
CA PHE A 102 -27.62 -8.44 0.79
C PHE A 102 -26.39 -7.92 1.53
N CYS A 103 -25.47 -7.23 0.85
CA CYS A 103 -24.25 -6.70 1.48
C CYS A 103 -24.58 -5.73 2.61
N ASN A 104 -25.57 -4.85 2.46
CA ASN A 104 -25.91 -3.89 3.50
C ASN A 104 -26.46 -4.59 4.77
N ILE A 105 -27.29 -5.62 4.61
CA ILE A 105 -27.86 -6.37 5.75
C ILE A 105 -26.75 -7.06 6.53
N ILE A 106 -25.86 -7.79 5.84
CA ILE A 106 -24.77 -8.53 6.47
C ILE A 106 -23.78 -7.56 7.13
N TYR A 107 -23.49 -6.44 6.47
CA TYR A 107 -22.56 -5.46 6.99
C TYR A 107 -23.08 -4.79 8.28
N VAL A 108 -24.37 -4.50 8.40
CA VAL A 108 -24.96 -3.95 9.65
C VAL A 108 -24.69 -4.87 10.85
N ILE A 109 -24.74 -6.18 10.63
CA ILE A 109 -24.61 -7.20 11.67
C ILE A 109 -23.15 -7.35 12.13
N MET A 110 -22.20 -7.28 11.19
CA MET A 110 -20.79 -7.66 11.43
C MET A 110 -19.79 -6.49 11.46
N ALA A 111 -20.17 -5.31 10.97
CA ALA A 111 -19.25 -4.17 10.84
C ALA A 111 -18.96 -3.48 12.17
N THR A 112 -17.75 -2.93 12.27
CA THR A 112 -17.37 -2.01 13.35
C THR A 112 -17.54 -0.54 12.96
N SER A 113 -17.47 -0.26 11.66
CA SER A 113 -17.68 1.09 11.13
C SER A 113 -19.15 1.50 11.17
N ARG A 114 -19.42 2.78 11.47
CA ARG A 114 -20.79 3.30 11.59
C ARG A 114 -21.34 3.95 10.32
N HIS A 115 -20.45 4.47 9.48
CA HIS A 115 -20.82 5.32 8.34
C HIS A 115 -20.61 4.65 6.99
N ASN A 116 -19.80 3.59 6.94
CA ASN A 116 -19.38 2.98 5.68
C ASN A 116 -20.58 2.35 4.96
N PHE A 117 -20.68 2.56 3.65
CA PHE A 117 -21.62 1.86 2.78
C PHE A 117 -20.87 0.77 2.02
N VAL A 118 -21.30 -0.49 2.14
CA VAL A 118 -20.73 -1.64 1.45
C VAL A 118 -21.69 -2.17 0.39
N GLY A 119 -21.17 -2.43 -0.80
CA GLY A 119 -21.94 -2.95 -1.92
C GLY A 119 -21.19 -2.89 -3.25
N SER A 120 -21.89 -2.70 -4.35
CA SER A 120 -21.29 -2.54 -5.68
C SER A 120 -20.38 -1.30 -5.73
N PHE A 121 -19.14 -1.53 -6.13
CA PHE A 121 -18.09 -0.53 -6.31
C PHE A 121 -17.49 -0.66 -7.71
N GLY A 122 -17.48 0.43 -8.48
CA GLY A 122 -17.17 0.42 -9.91
C GLY A 122 -15.82 -0.22 -10.27
N VAL A 123 -14.79 -0.04 -9.44
CA VAL A 123 -13.46 -0.64 -9.71
C VAL A 123 -13.49 -2.16 -9.60
N LEU A 124 -14.14 -2.72 -8.59
CA LEU A 124 -14.31 -4.18 -8.48
C LEU A 124 -15.19 -4.72 -9.60
N CYS A 125 -16.24 -3.99 -9.99
CA CYS A 125 -17.11 -4.39 -11.10
C CYS A 125 -16.33 -4.47 -12.42
N LEU A 126 -15.40 -3.53 -12.67
CA LEU A 126 -14.52 -3.57 -13.83
C LEU A 126 -13.60 -4.80 -13.80
N MET A 127 -12.99 -5.12 -12.66
CA MET A 127 -12.13 -6.30 -12.51
C MET A 127 -12.91 -7.61 -12.70
N ILE A 128 -14.08 -7.72 -12.08
CA ILE A 128 -14.99 -8.86 -12.25
C ILE A 128 -15.39 -8.98 -13.73
N GLY A 129 -15.74 -7.86 -14.39
CA GLY A 129 -16.10 -7.84 -15.79
C GLY A 129 -14.99 -8.31 -16.73
N GLN A 130 -13.72 -7.95 -16.43
CA GLN A 130 -12.54 -8.45 -17.15
C GLN A 130 -12.33 -9.94 -16.93
N SER A 131 -12.38 -10.43 -15.69
CA SER A 131 -12.26 -11.86 -15.39
C SER A 131 -13.37 -12.68 -16.06
N VAL A 132 -14.61 -12.22 -15.99
CA VAL A 132 -15.77 -12.87 -16.61
C VAL A 132 -15.64 -12.91 -18.13
N ASN A 133 -15.26 -11.80 -18.77
CA ASN A 133 -15.13 -11.73 -20.22
C ASN A 133 -13.99 -12.65 -20.73
N ARG A 134 -12.86 -12.71 -20.00
CA ARG A 134 -11.78 -13.67 -20.25
C ARG A 134 -12.28 -15.13 -20.23
N HIS A 135 -13.07 -15.50 -19.23
CA HIS A 135 -13.59 -16.87 -19.11
C HIS A 135 -14.70 -17.19 -20.12
N LEU A 136 -15.50 -16.19 -20.52
CA LEU A 136 -16.47 -16.33 -21.61
C LEU A 136 -15.78 -16.65 -22.94
N GLN A 137 -14.67 -15.95 -23.23
CA GLN A 137 -13.87 -16.20 -24.44
C GLN A 137 -13.23 -17.60 -24.42
N LEU A 138 -12.70 -18.03 -23.27
CA LEU A 138 -12.13 -19.38 -23.10
C LEU A 138 -13.18 -20.49 -23.29
N ALA A 139 -14.43 -20.23 -22.90
CA ALA A 139 -15.55 -21.15 -23.09
C ALA A 139 -16.15 -21.10 -24.51
N GLY A 140 -15.61 -20.29 -25.42
CA GLY A 140 -16.05 -20.21 -26.82
C GLY A 140 -17.22 -19.26 -27.09
N TYR A 141 -17.69 -18.50 -26.10
CA TYR A 141 -18.72 -17.48 -26.30
C TYR A 141 -18.10 -16.21 -26.92
N SER A 142 -17.99 -16.17 -28.26
CA SER A 142 -17.48 -14.99 -28.98
C SER A 142 -18.58 -13.95 -29.25
N ASP A 143 -18.22 -12.65 -29.13
CA ASP A 143 -19.11 -11.49 -29.31
C ASP A 143 -19.69 -11.36 -30.75
N ASN A 144 -19.19 -12.14 -31.71
CA ASN A 144 -19.61 -12.11 -33.12
C ASN A 144 -20.92 -12.88 -33.39
N SER A 145 -21.57 -13.43 -32.36
CA SER A 145 -22.72 -14.33 -32.49
C SER A 145 -24.06 -13.70 -32.10
N ALA A 146 -24.23 -12.37 -32.20
CA ALA A 146 -25.53 -11.73 -32.09
C ALA A 146 -26.43 -11.88 -33.36
N GLY A 147 -26.06 -12.77 -34.28
CA GLY A 147 -26.77 -12.96 -35.56
C GLY A 147 -26.67 -14.36 -36.17
N SER A 148 -26.45 -15.42 -35.38
CA SER A 148 -26.42 -16.80 -35.89
C SER A 148 -27.20 -17.74 -34.99
N SER A 149 -28.52 -17.57 -34.98
CA SER A 149 -29.42 -18.72 -34.87
C SER A 149 -29.35 -19.49 -36.20
N LEU A 150 -28.27 -20.26 -36.37
CA LEU A 150 -28.16 -21.24 -37.46
C LEU A 150 -27.96 -22.61 -36.81
N VAL A 151 -29.09 -23.25 -36.55
CA VAL A 151 -29.17 -24.70 -36.50
C VAL A 151 -28.89 -25.18 -37.93
N ASP A 152 -27.73 -25.76 -38.19
CA ASP A 152 -27.61 -27.13 -38.70
C ASP A 152 -26.22 -27.46 -39.24
N ASN A 153 -25.75 -28.64 -38.80
CA ASN A 153 -24.79 -29.53 -39.46
C ASN A 153 -23.30 -29.17 -39.43
N SER A 154 -22.62 -29.51 -38.33
CA SER A 154 -21.34 -30.25 -38.40
C SER A 154 -20.98 -30.86 -37.05
N THR A 155 -20.70 -32.15 -37.06
CA THR A 155 -20.10 -32.94 -35.99
C THR A 155 -18.71 -32.41 -35.65
N SER A 156 -18.65 -31.43 -34.75
CA SER A 156 -17.43 -31.04 -34.07
C SER A 156 -17.55 -31.42 -32.60
N ALA A 157 -16.74 -32.38 -32.18
CA ALA A 157 -16.59 -32.79 -30.79
C ALA A 157 -16.20 -31.58 -29.92
N SER A 158 -17.18 -30.93 -29.30
CA SER A 158 -16.96 -30.02 -28.20
C SER A 158 -17.20 -30.79 -26.90
N ASN A 159 -16.13 -30.98 -26.14
CA ASN A 159 -16.22 -31.50 -24.78
C ASN A 159 -17.06 -30.53 -23.93
N GLY A 160 -18.34 -30.87 -23.75
CA GLY A 160 -19.19 -30.54 -22.61
C GLY A 160 -19.31 -29.08 -22.15
N THR A 161 -20.13 -28.28 -22.83
CA THR A 161 -20.89 -27.15 -22.22
C THR A 161 -22.09 -26.78 -23.12
N SER A 162 -23.16 -27.58 -23.10
CA SER A 162 -24.40 -27.33 -23.86
C SER A 162 -25.63 -27.18 -22.96
N ALA A 163 -25.48 -26.57 -21.78
CA ALA A 163 -26.58 -26.45 -20.81
C ALA A 163 -26.95 -25.00 -20.40
N CYS A 164 -26.20 -23.97 -20.80
CA CYS A 164 -26.33 -22.63 -20.21
C CYS A 164 -25.98 -21.53 -21.25
N ASP A 165 -26.87 -20.54 -21.39
CA ASP A 165 -26.67 -19.38 -22.28
C ASP A 165 -25.51 -18.49 -21.81
N ARG A 166 -25.03 -17.59 -22.69
CA ARG A 166 -23.95 -16.63 -22.38
C ARG A 166 -24.17 -15.89 -21.06
N SER A 167 -25.38 -15.36 -20.83
CA SER A 167 -25.70 -14.63 -19.59
C SER A 167 -25.72 -15.55 -18.36
N CYS A 168 -26.19 -16.78 -18.51
CA CYS A 168 -26.20 -17.80 -17.46
C CYS A 168 -24.77 -18.21 -17.07
N TYR A 169 -23.85 -18.35 -18.04
CA TYR A 169 -22.47 -18.69 -17.76
C TYR A 169 -21.72 -17.50 -17.16
N SER A 170 -21.96 -16.29 -17.69
CA SER A 170 -21.39 -15.03 -17.17
C SER A 170 -21.64 -14.85 -15.67
N ILE A 171 -22.89 -15.06 -15.22
CA ILE A 171 -23.21 -14.95 -13.80
C ILE A 171 -22.57 -16.07 -12.99
N THR A 172 -22.60 -17.32 -13.49
CA THR A 172 -21.98 -18.47 -12.79
C THR A 172 -20.49 -18.24 -12.48
N VAL A 173 -19.75 -17.65 -13.42
CA VAL A 173 -18.35 -17.23 -13.22
C VAL A 173 -18.26 -16.14 -12.16
N ALA A 174 -19.10 -15.10 -12.23
CA ALA A 174 -19.09 -14.00 -11.26
C ALA A 174 -19.43 -14.45 -9.83
N LEU A 175 -20.35 -15.40 -9.65
CA LEU A 175 -20.70 -15.97 -8.34
C LEU A 175 -19.56 -16.80 -7.75
N SER A 176 -18.95 -17.63 -8.58
CA SER A 176 -17.80 -18.46 -8.19
C SER A 176 -16.60 -17.60 -7.79
N LEU A 177 -16.36 -16.52 -8.53
CA LEU A 177 -15.36 -15.52 -8.20
C LEU A 177 -15.69 -14.80 -6.89
N SER A 178 -16.94 -14.37 -6.69
CA SER A 178 -17.39 -13.69 -5.46
C SER A 178 -17.25 -14.56 -4.21
N PHE A 179 -17.62 -15.84 -4.33
CA PHE A 179 -17.47 -16.81 -3.26
C PHE A 179 -16.01 -16.95 -2.83
N LEU A 180 -15.10 -17.07 -3.81
CA LEU A 180 -13.67 -17.23 -3.55
C LEU A 180 -13.04 -15.96 -2.96
N VAL A 181 -13.45 -14.79 -3.43
CA VAL A 181 -13.06 -13.49 -2.86
C VAL A 181 -13.47 -13.40 -1.39
N GLY A 182 -14.72 -13.76 -1.06
CA GLY A 182 -15.22 -13.78 0.31
C GLY A 182 -14.47 -14.78 1.20
N LEU A 183 -14.19 -15.97 0.68
CA LEU A 183 -13.41 -17.00 1.37
C LEU A 183 -11.99 -16.53 1.68
N TYR A 184 -11.30 -15.90 0.71
CA TYR A 184 -9.98 -15.35 0.91
C TYR A 184 -9.98 -14.22 1.94
N GLN A 185 -10.96 -13.31 1.90
CA GLN A 185 -11.08 -12.25 2.90
C GLN A 185 -11.31 -12.82 4.31
N ILE A 186 -12.17 -13.82 4.48
CA ILE A 186 -12.37 -14.49 5.78
C ILE A 186 -11.08 -15.17 6.24
N LEU A 187 -10.38 -15.89 5.35
CA LEU A 187 -9.12 -16.56 5.68
C LEU A 187 -8.06 -15.57 6.15
N LEU A 188 -7.87 -14.46 5.42
CA LEU A 188 -6.97 -13.37 5.82
C LEU A 188 -7.40 -12.75 7.16
N GLY A 189 -8.71 -12.62 7.40
CA GLY A 189 -9.37 -12.24 8.65
C GLY A 189 -8.99 -13.10 9.84
N VAL A 190 -9.18 -14.41 9.70
CA VAL A 190 -8.90 -15.42 10.74
C VAL A 190 -7.41 -15.51 11.02
N LEU A 191 -6.57 -15.40 9.99
CA LEU A 191 -5.11 -15.35 10.14
C LEU A 191 -4.59 -14.01 10.73
N GLN A 192 -5.49 -13.06 11.01
CA GLN A 192 -5.19 -11.73 11.56
C GLN A 192 -4.22 -10.93 10.68
N LEU A 193 -4.29 -11.11 9.36
CA LEU A 193 -3.46 -10.41 8.38
C LEU A 193 -3.94 -8.98 8.11
N GLY A 194 -4.77 -8.40 8.97
CA GLY A 194 -5.24 -7.01 8.83
C GLY A 194 -4.12 -5.96 8.92
N PHE A 195 -2.93 -6.35 9.37
CA PHE A 195 -1.74 -5.49 9.27
C PHE A 195 -1.35 -5.18 7.82
N VAL A 196 -1.78 -6.00 6.84
CA VAL A 196 -1.50 -5.78 5.42
C VAL A 196 -2.08 -4.43 4.96
N ALA A 197 -3.20 -3.99 5.54
CA ALA A 197 -3.78 -2.67 5.25
C ALA A 197 -2.81 -1.51 5.57
N VAL A 198 -1.90 -1.67 6.53
CA VAL A 198 -0.92 -0.64 6.91
C VAL A 198 0.08 -0.36 5.77
N TYR A 199 0.33 -1.35 4.91
CA TYR A 199 1.25 -1.19 3.77
C TYR A 199 0.59 -0.54 2.56
N LEU A 200 -0.75 -0.41 2.54
CA LEU A 200 -1.50 0.25 1.49
C LEU A 200 -1.65 1.73 1.84
N SER A 201 -0.65 2.51 1.46
CA SER A 201 -0.61 3.95 1.76
C SER A 201 -1.75 4.70 1.06
N GLU A 202 -2.22 5.80 1.66
CA GLU A 202 -3.25 6.65 1.07
C GLU A 202 -2.87 7.19 -0.33
N PRO A 203 -1.61 7.61 -0.62
CA PRO A 203 -1.21 8.00 -1.97
C PRO A 203 -1.30 6.86 -2.99
N LEU A 204 -0.96 5.64 -2.60
CA LEU A 204 -1.07 4.47 -3.47
C LEU A 204 -2.54 4.19 -3.79
N LEU A 205 -3.41 4.15 -2.77
CA LEU A 205 -4.83 3.88 -2.95
C LEU A 205 -5.51 4.99 -3.77
N SER A 206 -5.15 6.25 -3.51
CA SER A 206 -5.64 7.39 -4.29
C SER A 206 -5.20 7.29 -5.75
N GLY A 207 -3.93 6.98 -6.04
CA GLY A 207 -3.43 6.83 -7.41
C GLY A 207 -4.13 5.68 -8.14
N PHE A 208 -4.35 4.56 -7.45
CA PHE A 208 -5.10 3.42 -7.97
C PHE A 208 -6.57 3.75 -8.29
N VAL A 209 -7.27 4.44 -7.40
CA VAL A 209 -8.67 4.86 -7.62
C VAL A 209 -8.77 5.85 -8.77
N THR A 210 -7.83 6.79 -8.88
CA THR A 210 -7.78 7.75 -10.00
C THR A 210 -7.53 7.06 -11.34
N GLY A 211 -6.56 6.14 -11.41
CA GLY A 211 -6.29 5.40 -12.65
C GLY A 211 -7.44 4.47 -13.04
N SER A 212 -8.01 3.75 -12.06
CA SER A 212 -9.21 2.94 -12.29
C SER A 212 -10.39 3.80 -12.75
N SER A 213 -10.57 5.02 -12.21
CA SER A 213 -11.63 5.93 -12.65
C SER A 213 -11.48 6.31 -14.14
N LEU A 214 -10.26 6.52 -14.63
CA LEU A 214 -10.00 6.78 -16.07
C LEU A 214 -10.37 5.57 -16.94
N THR A 215 -10.06 4.35 -16.50
CA THR A 215 -10.44 3.13 -17.22
C THR A 215 -11.96 2.92 -17.25
N ILE A 216 -12.66 3.25 -16.15
CA ILE A 216 -14.13 3.19 -16.11
C ILE A 216 -14.72 4.24 -17.07
N ILE A 217 -14.25 5.49 -17.05
CA ILE A 217 -14.73 6.53 -17.98
C ILE A 217 -14.57 6.10 -19.44
N THR A 218 -13.42 5.50 -19.76
CA THR A 218 -13.15 4.96 -21.10
C THR A 218 -14.14 3.85 -21.47
N SER A 219 -14.42 2.93 -20.53
CA SER A 219 -15.39 1.85 -20.72
C SER A 219 -16.84 2.34 -20.82
N GLN A 220 -17.15 3.50 -20.23
CA GLN A 220 -18.49 4.09 -20.25
C GLN A 220 -18.74 4.95 -21.49
N MET A 221 -17.70 5.45 -22.16
CA MET A 221 -17.84 6.34 -23.32
C MET A 221 -18.63 5.70 -24.48
N LYS A 222 -18.53 4.37 -24.64
CA LYS A 222 -19.33 3.64 -25.64
C LYS A 222 -20.85 3.75 -25.40
N TYR A 223 -21.31 3.81 -24.14
CA TYR A 223 -22.73 3.97 -23.82
C TYR A 223 -23.20 5.41 -24.06
N LEU A 224 -22.35 6.41 -23.80
CA LEU A 224 -22.68 7.81 -24.09
C LEU A 224 -22.90 8.06 -25.59
N LEU A 225 -22.14 7.35 -26.43
CA LEU A 225 -22.20 7.46 -27.88
C LEU A 225 -23.15 6.42 -28.53
N GLY A 226 -23.74 5.51 -27.75
CA GLY A 226 -24.57 4.41 -28.28
C GLY A 226 -23.81 3.49 -29.25
N LEU A 227 -22.50 3.26 -29.01
CA LEU A 227 -21.63 2.48 -29.87
C LEU A 227 -21.44 1.05 -29.36
N LYS A 228 -21.48 0.08 -30.28
CA LYS A 228 -21.14 -1.33 -30.02
C LYS A 228 -19.68 -1.57 -30.41
N ILE A 229 -18.78 -1.39 -29.44
CA ILE A 229 -17.33 -1.53 -29.63
C ILE A 229 -16.86 -2.86 -29.01
N PRO A 230 -16.01 -3.65 -29.71
CA PRO A 230 -15.40 -4.84 -29.13
C PRO A 230 -14.57 -4.47 -27.90
N ARG A 231 -14.60 -5.31 -26.86
CA ARG A 231 -13.79 -5.08 -25.67
C ARG A 231 -12.38 -5.66 -25.85
N HIS A 232 -11.38 -4.79 -25.75
CA HIS A 232 -9.99 -5.21 -25.67
C HIS A 232 -9.60 -5.55 -24.23
N GLU A 233 -8.93 -6.69 -24.06
CA GLU A 233 -8.33 -7.10 -22.79
C GLU A 233 -6.81 -7.03 -22.84
N GLY A 234 -6.20 -6.87 -21.67
CA GLY A 234 -4.75 -6.88 -21.51
C GLY A 234 -4.10 -5.50 -21.58
N VAL A 235 -2.77 -5.53 -21.76
CA VAL A 235 -1.91 -4.35 -21.71
C VAL A 235 -2.23 -3.41 -22.87
N GLY A 236 -2.45 -2.13 -22.56
CA GLY A 236 -2.81 -1.13 -23.57
C GLY A 236 -4.27 -1.13 -23.98
N SER A 237 -5.13 -1.94 -23.33
CA SER A 237 -6.59 -1.96 -23.55
C SER A 237 -7.22 -0.56 -23.48
N PHE A 238 -6.76 0.30 -22.57
CA PHE A 238 -7.17 1.70 -22.49
C PHE A 238 -6.93 2.45 -23.80
N ILE A 239 -5.72 2.38 -24.37
CA ILE A 239 -5.35 3.09 -25.60
C ILE A 239 -6.12 2.52 -26.79
N LEU A 240 -6.16 1.18 -26.90
CA LEU A 240 -6.87 0.50 -27.99
C LEU A 240 -8.36 0.85 -28.02
N THR A 241 -9.01 0.89 -26.85
CA THR A 241 -10.42 1.28 -26.75
C THR A 241 -10.65 2.71 -27.24
N TRP A 242 -9.75 3.65 -26.93
CA TRP A 242 -9.84 5.02 -27.45
C TRP A 242 -9.61 5.09 -28.96
N VAL A 243 -8.66 4.32 -29.50
CA VAL A 243 -8.42 4.24 -30.95
C VAL A 243 -9.66 3.73 -31.67
N ASP A 244 -10.28 2.66 -31.18
CA ASP A 244 -11.52 2.13 -31.74
C ASP A 244 -12.69 3.11 -31.59
N LEU A 245 -12.78 3.81 -30.47
CA LEU A 245 -13.81 4.83 -30.27
C LEU A 245 -13.72 5.94 -31.31
N PHE A 246 -12.51 6.43 -31.61
CA PHE A 246 -12.31 7.40 -32.68
C PHE A 246 -12.57 6.81 -34.08
N ARG A 247 -12.31 5.52 -34.27
CA ARG A 247 -12.60 4.82 -35.53
C ARG A 247 -14.09 4.64 -35.79
N TYR A 248 -14.86 4.30 -34.76
CA TYR A 248 -16.31 4.06 -34.84
C TYR A 248 -17.16 5.30 -34.57
N ILE A 249 -16.55 6.48 -34.36
CA ILE A 249 -17.25 7.72 -33.99
C ILE A 249 -18.35 8.12 -35.00
N GLN A 250 -18.21 7.74 -36.27
CA GLN A 250 -19.19 8.01 -37.32
C GLN A 250 -20.50 7.21 -37.15
N ASN A 251 -20.47 6.08 -36.46
CA ASN A 251 -21.63 5.21 -36.24
C ASN A 251 -22.40 5.55 -34.94
N THR A 252 -22.16 6.73 -34.37
CA THR A 252 -22.75 7.18 -33.11
C THR A 252 -24.26 7.33 -33.22
N ASN A 253 -24.99 6.82 -32.23
CA ASN A 253 -26.43 7.07 -32.14
C ASN A 253 -26.68 8.51 -31.66
N ILE A 254 -27.29 9.32 -32.51
CA ILE A 254 -27.56 10.73 -32.23
C ILE A 254 -28.50 10.89 -31.02
N CYS A 255 -29.46 9.98 -30.83
CA CYS A 255 -30.38 10.01 -29.69
C CYS A 255 -29.62 9.87 -28.37
N ASP A 256 -28.72 8.89 -28.28
CA ASP A 256 -27.91 8.62 -27.10
C ASP A 256 -26.90 9.75 -26.83
N LEU A 257 -26.31 10.33 -27.88
CA LEU A 257 -25.41 11.47 -27.75
C LEU A 257 -26.12 12.72 -27.22
N VAL A 258 -27.30 13.07 -27.77
CA VAL A 258 -28.04 14.26 -27.34
C VAL A 258 -28.55 14.09 -25.91
N THR A 259 -29.14 12.94 -25.60
CA THR A 259 -29.64 12.65 -24.24
C THR A 259 -28.52 12.64 -23.21
N SER A 260 -27.34 12.07 -23.53
CA SER A 260 -26.18 12.08 -22.63
C SER A 260 -25.59 13.47 -22.44
N LEU A 261 -25.49 14.30 -23.49
CA LEU A 261 -25.03 15.69 -23.38
C LEU A 261 -25.96 16.55 -22.53
N VAL A 262 -27.28 16.43 -22.73
CA VAL A 262 -28.29 17.13 -21.93
C VAL A 262 -28.23 16.68 -20.47
N ALA A 263 -28.14 15.37 -20.22
CA ALA A 263 -28.00 14.84 -18.87
C ALA A 263 -26.72 15.35 -18.18
N LEU A 264 -25.59 15.41 -18.89
CA LEU A 264 -24.33 15.94 -18.36
C LEU A 264 -24.46 17.43 -18.02
N ALA A 265 -25.05 18.21 -18.93
CA ALA A 265 -25.28 19.65 -18.76
C ALA A 265 -26.22 19.98 -17.58
N ILE A 266 -27.10 19.05 -17.19
CA ILE A 266 -27.97 19.21 -16.02
C ILE A 266 -27.28 18.71 -14.74
N ILE A 267 -26.73 17.49 -14.75
CA ILE A 267 -26.23 16.85 -13.53
C ILE A 267 -24.99 17.57 -12.98
N VAL A 268 -24.04 17.97 -13.84
CA VAL A 268 -22.77 18.54 -13.38
C VAL A 268 -22.96 19.89 -12.66
N PRO A 269 -23.67 20.90 -13.22
CA PRO A 269 -23.90 22.16 -12.52
C PRO A 269 -24.69 22.00 -11.23
N VAL A 270 -25.72 21.14 -11.22
CA VAL A 270 -26.52 20.91 -10.00
C VAL A 270 -25.67 20.28 -8.90
N LYS A 271 -24.76 19.35 -9.23
CA LYS A 271 -23.81 18.81 -8.24
C LYS A 271 -22.84 19.88 -7.74
N GLU A 272 -22.32 20.74 -8.59
CA GLU A 272 -21.43 21.83 -8.19
C GLU A 272 -22.14 22.82 -7.23
N ILE A 273 -23.41 23.11 -7.51
CA ILE A 273 -24.27 23.93 -6.64
C ILE A 273 -24.51 23.21 -5.30
N ASN A 274 -24.81 21.90 -5.33
CA ASN A 274 -24.99 21.10 -4.12
C ASN A 274 -23.76 21.13 -3.23
N ASP A 275 -22.56 21.00 -3.81
CA ASP A 275 -21.30 21.04 -3.06
C ASP A 275 -21.02 22.44 -2.50
N ARG A 276 -21.26 23.50 -3.29
CA ARG A 276 -21.01 24.89 -2.87
C ARG A 276 -21.93 25.34 -1.73
N TYR A 277 -23.19 24.92 -1.75
CA TYR A 277 -24.19 25.29 -0.75
C TYR A 277 -24.46 24.20 0.29
N LYS A 278 -23.54 23.24 0.41
CA LYS A 278 -23.64 22.09 1.32
C LYS A 278 -23.90 22.49 2.77
N GLU A 279 -23.32 23.59 3.24
CA GLU A 279 -23.49 24.07 4.62
C GLU A 279 -24.89 24.68 4.90
N LYS A 280 -25.60 25.13 3.86
CA LYS A 280 -26.94 25.73 3.99
C LYS A 280 -28.06 24.71 3.75
N MET A 281 -27.78 23.59 3.08
CA MET A 281 -28.77 22.56 2.78
C MET A 281 -28.76 21.46 3.84
N LYS A 282 -29.95 21.09 4.35
CA LYS A 282 -30.11 19.98 5.30
C LYS A 282 -29.84 18.60 4.66
N ALA A 283 -30.04 18.47 3.35
CA ALA A 283 -29.75 17.27 2.58
C ALA A 283 -29.41 17.64 1.14
N PRO A 284 -28.46 16.92 0.48
CA PRO A 284 -28.14 17.16 -0.92
C PRO A 284 -29.29 16.71 -1.83
N PHE A 285 -29.56 17.49 -2.87
CA PHE A 285 -30.61 17.17 -3.84
C PHE A 285 -30.19 15.96 -4.71
N PRO A 286 -30.96 14.85 -4.75
CA PRO A 286 -30.61 13.65 -5.52
C PRO A 286 -30.92 13.82 -7.02
N ILE A 287 -30.19 14.72 -7.69
CA ILE A 287 -30.39 15.05 -9.12
C ILE A 287 -30.26 13.83 -10.05
N GLU A 288 -29.43 12.86 -9.68
CA GLU A 288 -29.25 11.62 -10.45
C GLU A 288 -30.56 10.86 -10.63
N LEU A 289 -31.35 10.72 -9.56
CA LEU A 289 -32.63 10.04 -9.64
C LEU A 289 -33.62 10.83 -10.49
N LEU A 290 -33.69 12.15 -10.30
CA LEU A 290 -34.63 12.99 -11.05
C LEU A 290 -34.37 12.86 -12.55
N VAL A 291 -33.11 12.93 -12.98
CA VAL A 291 -32.74 12.78 -14.40
C VAL A 291 -33.08 11.38 -14.91
N VAL A 292 -32.81 10.33 -14.13
CA VAL A 292 -33.18 8.95 -14.49
C VAL A 292 -34.70 8.81 -14.66
N ILE A 293 -35.51 9.33 -13.73
CA ILE A 293 -36.98 9.27 -13.81
C ILE A 293 -37.49 10.03 -15.04
N VAL A 294 -37.10 11.30 -15.19
CA VAL A 294 -37.56 12.16 -16.29
C VAL A 294 -37.18 11.55 -17.63
N ALA A 295 -35.96 11.04 -17.76
CA ALA A 295 -35.54 10.46 -19.02
C ALA A 295 -36.15 9.09 -19.31
N THR A 296 -36.47 8.29 -18.29
CA THR A 296 -37.25 7.05 -18.47
C THR A 296 -38.65 7.37 -19.00
N ILE A 297 -39.30 8.39 -18.43
CA ILE A 297 -40.62 8.86 -18.89
C ILE A 297 -40.54 9.32 -20.35
N ILE A 298 -39.55 10.14 -20.70
CA ILE A 298 -39.34 10.60 -22.08
C ILE A 298 -39.08 9.40 -23.02
N SER A 299 -38.20 8.49 -22.64
CA SER A 299 -37.87 7.30 -23.44
C SER A 299 -39.09 6.42 -23.71
N TYR A 300 -39.96 6.25 -22.71
CA TYR A 300 -41.22 5.51 -22.83
C TYR A 300 -42.22 6.19 -23.77
N TYR A 301 -42.48 7.50 -23.61
CA TYR A 301 -43.46 8.19 -24.46
C TYR A 301 -43.00 8.36 -25.91
N PHE A 302 -41.69 8.46 -26.15
CA PHE A 302 -41.13 8.66 -27.48
C PHE A 302 -40.63 7.38 -28.17
N ASN A 303 -40.78 6.20 -27.52
CA ASN A 303 -40.31 4.89 -27.99
C ASN A 303 -38.88 4.94 -28.58
N PHE A 304 -37.90 5.35 -27.77
CA PHE A 304 -36.53 5.53 -28.24
C PHE A 304 -35.86 4.24 -28.74
N GLU A 305 -36.23 3.09 -28.19
CA GLU A 305 -35.76 1.78 -28.63
C GLU A 305 -36.19 1.49 -30.08
N GLU A 306 -37.49 1.55 -30.39
CA GLU A 306 -38.02 1.24 -31.71
C GLU A 306 -37.63 2.28 -32.76
N ARG A 307 -37.72 3.56 -32.41
CA ARG A 307 -37.59 4.67 -33.37
C ARG A 307 -36.15 5.05 -33.66
N TYR A 308 -35.28 5.00 -32.65
CA TYR A 308 -33.89 5.46 -32.77
C TYR A 308 -32.88 4.33 -32.53
N LYS A 309 -33.30 3.09 -32.26
CA LYS A 309 -32.41 1.95 -31.96
C LYS A 309 -31.43 2.28 -30.83
N SER A 310 -31.89 3.05 -29.84
CA SER A 310 -31.16 3.37 -28.61
C SER A 310 -31.12 2.14 -27.71
N ASP A 311 -29.94 1.81 -27.16
CA ASP A 311 -29.79 0.66 -26.27
C ASP A 311 -30.43 0.98 -24.88
N VAL A 312 -31.47 0.22 -24.51
CA VAL A 312 -32.18 0.32 -23.23
C VAL A 312 -31.79 -0.81 -22.27
N CYS A 313 -32.17 -0.69 -21.00
CA CYS A 313 -31.87 -1.70 -19.98
C CYS A 313 -32.59 -3.04 -20.22
N GLY A 314 -33.76 -3.01 -20.87
CA GLY A 314 -34.57 -4.19 -21.17
C GLY A 314 -35.26 -4.77 -19.93
N ASP A 315 -35.73 -6.01 -20.04
CA ASP A 315 -36.49 -6.68 -18.99
C ASP A 315 -35.65 -6.92 -17.72
N ILE A 316 -36.09 -6.31 -16.62
CA ILE A 316 -35.54 -6.54 -15.28
C ILE A 316 -36.53 -7.41 -14.51
N PRO A 317 -36.23 -8.70 -14.28
CA PRO A 317 -37.16 -9.60 -13.60
C PRO A 317 -37.42 -9.11 -12.17
N THR A 318 -38.65 -9.30 -11.69
CA THR A 318 -39.03 -8.95 -10.32
C THR A 318 -38.86 -10.12 -9.37
N GLY A 319 -38.62 -9.81 -8.10
CA GLY A 319 -38.50 -10.81 -7.04
C GLY A 319 -37.10 -11.43 -6.91
N PHE A 320 -37.04 -12.52 -6.15
CA PHE A 320 -35.79 -13.23 -5.84
C PHE A 320 -35.69 -14.52 -6.64
N ARG A 321 -34.49 -14.80 -7.14
CA ARG A 321 -34.15 -16.08 -7.75
C ARG A 321 -33.80 -17.11 -6.68
N THR A 322 -34.09 -18.38 -6.96
CA THR A 322 -33.76 -19.50 -6.06
C THR A 322 -32.25 -19.61 -5.83
N PRO A 323 -31.76 -19.77 -4.60
CA PRO A 323 -30.33 -19.84 -4.34
C PRO A 323 -29.62 -20.95 -5.12
N THR A 324 -28.42 -20.67 -5.63
CA THR A 324 -27.60 -21.65 -6.36
C THR A 324 -26.21 -21.76 -5.78
N LEU A 325 -25.65 -22.97 -5.82
CA LEU A 325 -24.27 -23.21 -5.41
C LEU A 325 -23.29 -22.72 -6.49
N PRO A 326 -22.18 -22.08 -6.10
CA PRO A 326 -21.11 -21.74 -7.05
C PRO A 326 -20.44 -23.00 -7.63
N ASP A 327 -20.00 -22.92 -8.88
CA ASP A 327 -19.35 -24.05 -9.55
C ASP A 327 -17.90 -24.20 -9.09
N ILE A 328 -17.64 -25.30 -8.38
CA ILE A 328 -16.34 -25.62 -7.79
C ILE A 328 -15.29 -25.88 -8.88
N ASN A 329 -15.69 -26.32 -10.08
CA ASN A 329 -14.75 -26.62 -11.16
C ASN A 329 -14.01 -25.36 -11.64
N LEU A 330 -14.66 -24.20 -11.54
CA LEU A 330 -14.08 -22.91 -11.93
C LEU A 330 -13.10 -22.34 -10.89
N PHE A 331 -13.08 -22.87 -9.66
CA PHE A 331 -12.29 -22.29 -8.58
C PHE A 331 -10.79 -22.30 -8.87
N SER A 332 -10.27 -23.37 -9.50
CA SER A 332 -8.83 -23.44 -9.81
C SER A 332 -8.40 -22.36 -10.79
N SER A 333 -9.25 -21.99 -11.75
CA SER A 333 -8.95 -20.97 -12.77
C SER A 333 -9.18 -19.55 -12.25
N LEU A 334 -10.18 -19.37 -11.38
CA LEU A 334 -10.53 -18.08 -10.77
C LEU A 334 -9.68 -17.72 -9.55
N ALA A 335 -8.92 -18.67 -9.00
CA ALA A 335 -8.10 -18.48 -7.81
C ALA A 335 -7.12 -17.32 -7.90
N VAL A 336 -6.54 -17.09 -9.08
CA VAL A 336 -5.57 -16.00 -9.30
C VAL A 336 -6.27 -14.65 -9.37
N ASP A 337 -7.40 -14.56 -10.07
CA ASP A 337 -8.18 -13.33 -10.24
C ASP A 337 -8.84 -12.88 -8.92
N ALA A 338 -9.20 -13.83 -8.04
CA ALA A 338 -9.84 -13.53 -6.76
C ALA A 338 -8.91 -12.80 -5.77
N VAL A 339 -7.58 -13.01 -5.84
CA VAL A 339 -6.61 -12.41 -4.91
C VAL A 339 -6.58 -10.88 -4.97
N PRO A 340 -6.37 -10.22 -6.13
CA PRO A 340 -6.35 -8.77 -6.19
C PRO A 340 -7.71 -8.16 -5.82
N ILE A 341 -8.83 -8.78 -6.22
CA ILE A 341 -10.19 -8.33 -5.88
C ILE A 341 -10.40 -8.39 -4.35
N ALA A 342 -9.95 -9.46 -3.69
CA ALA A 342 -10.03 -9.61 -2.25
C ALA A 342 -9.22 -8.55 -1.50
N ILE A 343 -7.96 -8.32 -1.92
CA ILE A 343 -7.06 -7.32 -1.31
C ILE A 343 -7.63 -5.90 -1.49
N ILE A 344 -8.10 -5.55 -2.69
CA ILE A 344 -8.67 -4.22 -2.97
C ILE A 344 -9.96 -4.00 -2.18
N GLY A 345 -10.86 -4.98 -2.20
CA GLY A 345 -12.13 -4.87 -1.49
C GLY A 345 -11.93 -4.69 0.03
N PHE A 346 -10.97 -5.41 0.60
CA PHE A 346 -10.56 -5.24 2.00
C PHE A 346 -9.94 -3.86 2.25
N ALA A 347 -8.96 -3.47 1.42
CA ALA A 347 -8.22 -2.21 1.57
C ALA A 347 -9.15 -0.99 1.52
N MET A 348 -10.01 -0.91 0.50
CA MET A 348 -10.98 0.17 0.36
C MET A 348 -11.94 0.24 1.56
N THR A 349 -12.37 -0.92 2.07
CA THR A 349 -13.27 -1.01 3.21
C THR A 349 -12.61 -0.51 4.49
N VAL A 350 -11.40 -0.97 4.81
CA VAL A 350 -10.66 -0.51 6.01
C VAL A 350 -10.24 0.95 5.90
N SER A 351 -9.72 1.40 4.76
CA SER A 351 -9.30 2.80 4.59
C SER A 351 -10.47 3.76 4.81
N LEU A 352 -11.65 3.50 4.24
CA LEU A 352 -12.83 4.33 4.49
C LEU A 352 -13.29 4.24 5.94
N ALA A 353 -13.34 3.04 6.51
CA ALA A 353 -13.72 2.87 7.90
C ALA A 353 -12.78 3.65 8.85
N GLU A 354 -11.46 3.61 8.65
CA GLU A 354 -10.49 4.36 9.46
C GLU A 354 -10.60 5.87 9.28
N ILE A 355 -10.82 6.36 8.05
CA ILE A 355 -11.00 7.80 7.78
C ILE A 355 -12.19 8.34 8.57
N PHE A 356 -13.35 7.68 8.47
CA PHE A 356 -14.56 8.13 9.17
C PHE A 356 -14.51 7.79 10.67
N GLY A 357 -13.79 6.74 11.07
CA GLY A 357 -13.49 6.43 12.47
C GLY A 357 -12.71 7.56 13.15
N LYS A 358 -11.61 8.01 12.53
CA LYS A 358 -10.82 9.15 13.01
C LYS A 358 -11.62 10.45 13.01
N LYS A 359 -12.40 10.71 11.95
CA LYS A 359 -13.21 11.93 11.83
C LYS A 359 -14.31 12.05 12.89
N HIS A 360 -14.93 10.95 13.28
CA HIS A 360 -16.02 10.93 14.28
C HIS A 360 -15.60 10.37 15.65
N GLY A 361 -14.30 10.14 15.89
CA GLY A 361 -13.77 9.75 17.19
C GLY A 361 -14.14 8.33 17.66
N TYR A 362 -14.28 7.36 16.75
CA TYR A 362 -14.49 5.95 17.11
C TYR A 362 -13.40 5.04 16.53
N THR A 363 -13.12 3.94 17.23
CA THR A 363 -12.09 2.97 16.84
C THR A 363 -12.63 1.92 15.87
N VAL A 364 -11.87 1.61 14.83
CA VAL A 364 -12.20 0.56 13.85
C VAL A 364 -11.22 -0.60 14.00
N ARG A 365 -11.74 -1.83 13.91
CA ARG A 365 -10.91 -3.05 13.99
C ARG A 365 -10.72 -3.64 12.59
N ALA A 366 -9.54 -3.47 12.00
CA ALA A 366 -9.24 -3.94 10.63
C ALA A 366 -9.52 -5.44 10.40
N ASN A 367 -9.13 -6.32 11.34
CA ASN A 367 -9.41 -7.76 11.21
C ASN A 367 -10.91 -8.09 11.22
N GLN A 368 -11.70 -7.35 11.98
CA GLN A 368 -13.16 -7.54 12.02
C GLN A 368 -13.82 -7.00 10.74
N GLU A 369 -13.36 -5.86 10.24
CA GLU A 369 -13.80 -5.34 8.93
C GLU A 369 -13.46 -6.31 7.80
N MET A 370 -12.31 -7.00 7.87
CA MET A 370 -11.92 -8.04 6.91
C MET A 370 -12.87 -9.25 6.91
N ILE A 371 -13.25 -9.72 8.11
CA ILE A 371 -14.22 -10.82 8.23
C ILE A 371 -15.60 -10.35 7.76
N ALA A 372 -16.02 -9.13 8.14
CA ALA A 372 -17.31 -8.57 7.77
C ALA A 372 -17.45 -8.45 6.24
N ILE A 373 -16.46 -7.88 5.55
CA ILE A 373 -16.50 -7.77 4.08
C ILE A 373 -16.43 -9.15 3.40
N GLY A 374 -15.65 -10.08 3.95
CA GLY A 374 -15.59 -11.44 3.44
C GLY A 374 -16.93 -12.16 3.51
N MET A 375 -17.66 -12.00 4.62
CA MET A 375 -19.01 -12.52 4.77
C MET A 375 -20.02 -11.81 3.85
N CYS A 376 -19.86 -10.51 3.62
CA CYS A 376 -20.64 -9.76 2.63
C CYS A 376 -20.40 -10.22 1.18
N ASN A 377 -19.30 -10.91 0.88
CA ASN A 377 -19.03 -11.44 -0.46
C ASN A 377 -19.34 -12.95 -0.57
N LEU A 378 -19.18 -13.70 0.53
CA LEU A 378 -19.41 -15.15 0.58
C LEU A 378 -20.88 -15.54 0.71
N ILE A 379 -21.66 -14.89 1.59
CA ILE A 379 -23.09 -15.25 1.74
C ILE A 379 -23.88 -14.83 0.49
N PRO A 380 -23.72 -13.62 -0.05
CA PRO A 380 -24.53 -13.18 -1.19
C PRO A 380 -24.22 -13.92 -2.50
N SER A 381 -23.07 -14.59 -2.63
CA SER A 381 -22.77 -15.37 -3.83
C SER A 381 -23.76 -16.52 -4.07
N PHE A 382 -24.42 -17.02 -3.02
CA PHE A 382 -25.50 -18.01 -3.16
C PHE A 382 -26.80 -17.42 -3.76
N PHE A 383 -26.94 -16.09 -3.73
CA PHE A 383 -28.13 -15.35 -4.15
C PHE A 383 -27.87 -14.50 -5.40
N TYR A 384 -27.04 -14.99 -6.31
CA TYR A 384 -26.70 -14.30 -7.56
C TYR A 384 -26.04 -12.90 -7.37
N CYS A 385 -25.24 -12.71 -6.32
CA CYS A 385 -24.48 -11.48 -6.12
C CYS A 385 -23.01 -11.63 -6.50
N PHE A 386 -22.43 -10.56 -7.02
CA PHE A 386 -20.99 -10.46 -7.30
C PHE A 386 -20.27 -9.70 -6.18
N ALA A 387 -18.93 -9.77 -6.16
CA ALA A 387 -18.15 -9.19 -5.07
C ALA A 387 -18.29 -7.67 -4.98
N GLY A 388 -18.56 -7.20 -3.76
CA GLY A 388 -18.68 -5.80 -3.39
C GLY A 388 -17.57 -5.31 -2.47
N SER A 389 -17.56 -4.00 -2.24
CA SER A 389 -16.66 -3.29 -1.33
C SER A 389 -17.32 -2.02 -0.81
N ALA A 390 -16.69 -1.39 0.16
CA ALA A 390 -17.01 -0.03 0.54
C ALA A 390 -16.91 0.95 -0.66
N ALA A 391 -17.90 1.83 -0.79
CA ALA A 391 -17.97 2.85 -1.84
C ALA A 391 -17.86 4.26 -1.25
N LEU A 392 -16.88 5.04 -1.72
CA LEU A 392 -16.59 6.39 -1.22
C LEU A 392 -17.78 7.35 -1.39
N THR A 393 -18.36 7.45 -2.59
CA THR A 393 -19.43 8.41 -2.89
C THR A 393 -20.68 8.18 -2.03
N LYS A 394 -21.08 6.92 -1.85
CA LYS A 394 -22.24 6.54 -1.02
C LYS A 394 -21.97 6.74 0.47
N THR A 395 -20.74 6.44 0.92
CA THR A 395 -20.32 6.68 2.31
C THR A 395 -20.25 8.18 2.64
N LEU A 396 -19.76 9.00 1.71
CA LEU A 396 -19.75 10.46 1.87
C LEU A 396 -21.18 11.03 1.88
N LEU A 397 -22.09 10.46 1.09
CA LEU A 397 -23.50 10.80 1.14
C LEU A 397 -24.14 10.39 2.48
N LYS A 398 -23.78 9.21 3.01
CA LYS A 398 -24.20 8.80 4.36
C LYS A 398 -23.76 9.81 5.42
N GLU A 399 -22.49 10.21 5.37
CA GLU A 399 -21.96 11.20 6.30
C GLU A 399 -22.62 12.58 6.15
N SER A 400 -22.77 13.08 4.92
CA SER A 400 -23.32 14.43 4.69
C SER A 400 -24.79 14.57 5.08
N THR A 401 -25.51 13.47 5.17
CA THR A 401 -26.92 13.41 5.60
C THR A 401 -27.08 13.22 7.11
N GLY A 402 -25.98 13.21 7.87
CA GLY A 402 -26.01 13.14 9.33
C GLY A 402 -26.23 11.74 9.90
N THR A 403 -25.85 10.68 9.15
CA THR A 403 -25.85 9.30 9.67
C THR A 403 -25.01 9.20 10.94
N GLN A 404 -25.49 8.41 11.89
CA GLN A 404 -24.74 8.11 13.11
C GLN A 404 -24.49 6.61 13.28
N THR A 405 -25.34 5.76 12.69
CA THR A 405 -25.24 4.30 12.82
C THR A 405 -25.51 3.54 11.53
N GLN A 406 -25.22 2.24 11.54
CA GLN A 406 -25.49 1.37 10.39
C GLN A 406 -26.98 1.07 10.16
N ILE A 407 -27.91 1.56 11.00
CA ILE A 407 -29.35 1.45 10.71
C ILE A 407 -29.70 2.10 9.37
N SER A 408 -28.96 3.13 8.96
CA SER A 408 -29.03 3.69 7.60
C SER A 408 -28.87 2.62 6.50
N GLY A 409 -27.99 1.63 6.70
CA GLY A 409 -27.81 0.49 5.79
C GLY A 409 -29.04 -0.43 5.73
N LEU A 410 -29.73 -0.68 6.85
CA LEU A 410 -30.99 -1.42 6.85
C LEU A 410 -32.09 -0.68 6.10
N VAL A 411 -32.21 0.63 6.30
CA VAL A 411 -33.17 1.46 5.55
C VAL A 411 -32.84 1.44 4.06
N THR A 412 -31.57 1.52 3.67
CA THR A 412 -31.16 1.35 2.27
C THR A 412 -31.58 -0.02 1.73
N SER A 413 -31.37 -1.11 2.49
CA SER A 413 -31.80 -2.45 2.06
C SER A 413 -33.33 -2.54 1.87
N LEU A 414 -34.12 -1.87 2.72
CA LEU A 414 -35.57 -1.81 2.59
C LEU A 414 -36.00 -1.08 1.31
N VAL A 415 -35.36 0.03 0.97
CA VAL A 415 -35.61 0.75 -0.29
C VAL A 415 -35.29 -0.13 -1.50
N LEU A 416 -34.15 -0.82 -1.48
CA LEU A 416 -33.76 -1.73 -2.57
C LEU A 416 -34.72 -2.92 -2.69
N LEU A 417 -35.23 -3.44 -1.57
CA LEU A 417 -36.25 -4.49 -1.56
C LEU A 417 -37.54 -4.03 -2.24
N LEU A 418 -38.04 -2.83 -1.90
CA LEU A 418 -39.22 -2.25 -2.56
C LEU A 418 -39.00 -2.10 -4.07
N VAL A 419 -37.79 -1.73 -4.48
CA VAL A 419 -37.45 -1.61 -5.89
C VAL A 419 -37.49 -2.96 -6.59
N LEU A 420 -36.85 -3.99 -6.02
CA LEU A 420 -36.81 -5.35 -6.58
C LEU A 420 -38.20 -5.98 -6.73
N LEU A 421 -39.10 -5.67 -5.80
CA LEU A 421 -40.44 -6.25 -5.83
C LEU A 421 -41.36 -5.48 -6.80
N TRP A 422 -41.39 -4.14 -6.75
CA TRP A 422 -42.47 -3.36 -7.40
C TRP A 422 -41.99 -2.33 -8.43
N ILE A 423 -40.81 -1.72 -8.26
CA ILE A 423 -40.37 -0.58 -9.11
C ILE A 423 -39.50 -1.05 -10.29
N ALA A 424 -38.84 -2.21 -10.20
CA ALA A 424 -37.90 -2.70 -11.20
C ALA A 424 -38.41 -2.67 -12.66
N PRO A 425 -39.68 -3.03 -12.97
CA PRO A 425 -40.20 -2.98 -14.34
C PRO A 425 -40.22 -1.57 -14.94
N LEU A 426 -40.30 -0.52 -14.12
CA LEU A 426 -40.30 0.86 -14.59
C LEU A 426 -38.98 1.26 -15.24
N PHE A 427 -37.89 0.52 -14.98
CA PHE A 427 -36.59 0.79 -15.59
C PHE A 427 -36.39 0.11 -16.96
N TYR A 428 -37.41 -0.58 -17.51
CA TYR A 428 -37.31 -1.22 -18.84
C TYR A 428 -36.85 -0.23 -19.91
N SER A 429 -37.56 0.90 -20.04
CA SER A 429 -37.29 1.93 -21.05
C SER A 429 -36.10 2.84 -20.71
N LEU A 430 -35.35 2.56 -19.64
CA LEU A 430 -34.22 3.39 -19.23
C LEU A 430 -33.06 3.22 -20.21
N GLN A 431 -32.62 4.33 -20.81
CA GLN A 431 -31.48 4.35 -21.72
C GLN A 431 -30.16 4.07 -21.01
N THR A 432 -29.32 3.24 -21.61
CA THR A 432 -27.99 2.91 -21.09
C THR A 432 -27.02 4.09 -21.12
N SER A 433 -27.23 5.04 -22.04
CA SER A 433 -26.45 6.29 -22.16
C SER A 433 -26.49 7.13 -20.87
N ILE A 434 -27.65 7.20 -20.22
CA ILE A 434 -27.89 7.98 -19.01
C ILE A 434 -27.20 7.33 -17.81
N LEU A 435 -27.24 6.01 -17.73
CA LEU A 435 -26.49 5.25 -16.72
C LEU A 435 -24.99 5.48 -16.85
N GLY A 436 -24.47 5.54 -18.08
CA GLY A 436 -23.08 5.90 -18.35
C GLY A 436 -22.74 7.30 -17.82
N VAL A 437 -23.59 8.30 -18.08
CA VAL A 437 -23.41 9.67 -17.56
C VAL A 437 -23.41 9.68 -16.02
N VAL A 438 -24.39 9.03 -15.39
CA VAL A 438 -24.47 8.91 -13.92
C VAL A 438 -23.19 8.31 -13.36
N THR A 439 -22.66 7.25 -13.96
CA THR A 439 -21.39 6.65 -13.53
C THR A 439 -20.21 7.58 -13.70
N ILE A 440 -20.06 8.26 -14.85
CA ILE A 440 -18.96 9.21 -15.09
C ILE A 440 -18.97 10.34 -14.05
N VAL A 441 -20.13 10.95 -13.80
CA VAL A 441 -20.25 12.04 -12.82
C VAL A 441 -19.89 11.54 -11.41
N ASN A 442 -20.26 10.31 -11.06
CA ASN A 442 -19.95 9.73 -9.75
C ASN A 442 -18.46 9.43 -9.52
N LEU A 443 -17.66 9.38 -10.59
CA LEU A 443 -16.20 9.23 -10.52
C LEU A 443 -15.46 10.57 -10.33
N ARG A 444 -16.16 11.72 -10.30
CA ARG A 444 -15.57 13.04 -10.06
C ARG A 444 -14.68 13.08 -8.82
N GLY A 445 -15.07 12.41 -7.73
CA GLY A 445 -14.27 12.36 -6.50
C GLY A 445 -12.90 11.69 -6.68
N GLY A 446 -12.82 10.65 -7.53
CA GLY A 446 -11.55 9.99 -7.88
C GLY A 446 -10.68 10.83 -8.81
N LEU A 447 -11.29 11.55 -9.75
CA LEU A 447 -10.57 12.45 -10.67
C LEU A 447 -10.11 13.74 -10.01
N SER A 448 -10.84 14.25 -9.01
CA SER A 448 -10.46 15.47 -8.29
C SER A 448 -9.09 15.36 -7.63
N LYS A 449 -8.58 14.15 -7.43
CA LYS A 449 -7.25 13.90 -6.85
C LYS A 449 -6.09 14.38 -7.72
N PHE A 450 -6.29 14.60 -9.01
CA PHE A 450 -5.29 15.29 -9.86
C PHE A 450 -4.97 16.70 -9.35
N TYR A 451 -5.94 17.41 -8.76
CA TYR A 451 -5.73 18.76 -8.21
C TYR A 451 -4.91 18.75 -6.91
N ASP A 452 -4.90 17.63 -6.17
CA ASP A 452 -4.14 17.49 -4.92
C ASP A 452 -2.65 17.21 -5.19
N THR A 453 -2.31 16.68 -6.37
CA THR A 453 -0.95 16.22 -6.73
C THR A 453 0.15 17.30 -6.67
N PRO A 454 -0.06 18.55 -7.12
CA PRO A 454 0.95 19.61 -7.00
C PRO A 454 1.31 19.93 -5.55
N ARG A 455 0.31 19.94 -4.66
CA ARG A 455 0.52 20.15 -3.22
C ARG A 455 1.27 18.98 -2.61
N MET A 456 0.92 17.74 -2.99
CA MET A 456 1.63 16.55 -2.53
C MET A 456 3.11 16.56 -2.95
N TRP A 457 3.43 17.02 -4.17
CA TRP A 457 4.82 17.16 -4.63
C TRP A 457 5.66 18.11 -3.79
N GLN A 458 5.06 19.21 -3.31
CA GLN A 458 5.74 20.15 -2.43
C GLN A 458 6.03 19.56 -1.04
N LEU A 459 5.19 18.63 -0.57
CA LEU A 459 5.32 17.98 0.74
C LEU A 459 6.29 16.79 0.70
N SER A 460 6.05 15.84 -0.21
CA SER A 460 6.81 14.58 -0.30
C SER A 460 6.92 14.13 -1.74
N LYS A 461 8.11 14.29 -2.32
CA LYS A 461 8.38 13.86 -3.71
C LYS A 461 8.20 12.35 -3.89
N LEU A 462 8.59 11.55 -2.90
CA LEU A 462 8.50 10.09 -2.98
C LEU A 462 7.04 9.61 -3.04
N ASP A 463 6.17 10.19 -2.22
CA ASP A 463 4.75 9.81 -2.20
C ASP A 463 4.06 10.20 -3.51
N THR A 464 4.43 11.34 -4.10
CA THR A 464 3.93 11.74 -5.42
C THR A 464 4.42 10.85 -6.55
N VAL A 465 5.66 10.34 -6.48
CA VAL A 465 6.15 9.36 -7.47
C VAL A 465 5.37 8.05 -7.33
N VAL A 466 5.15 7.55 -6.10
CA VAL A 466 4.31 6.34 -5.87
C VAL A 466 2.90 6.53 -6.45
N TRP A 467 2.30 7.70 -6.24
CA TRP A 467 0.98 8.04 -6.77
C TRP A 467 0.97 8.01 -8.31
N TRP A 468 1.91 8.68 -8.98
CA TRP A 468 1.99 8.69 -10.45
C TRP A 468 2.26 7.31 -11.03
N THR A 469 3.19 6.56 -10.45
CA THR A 469 3.49 5.19 -10.88
C THR A 469 2.25 4.31 -10.79
N THR A 470 1.53 4.36 -9.66
CA THR A 470 0.31 3.56 -9.47
C THR A 470 -0.80 3.97 -10.43
N MET A 471 -1.00 5.27 -10.63
CA MET A 471 -2.03 5.80 -11.54
C MET A 471 -1.75 5.44 -13.01
N LEU A 472 -0.52 5.62 -13.48
CA LEU A 472 -0.12 5.30 -14.85
C LEU A 472 -0.18 3.79 -15.11
N CYS A 473 0.36 2.97 -14.21
CA CYS A 473 0.34 1.51 -14.39
C CYS A 473 -1.09 0.96 -14.35
N SER A 474 -1.95 1.44 -13.45
CA SER A 474 -3.36 1.01 -13.38
C SER A 474 -4.19 1.44 -14.59
N THR A 475 -3.85 2.57 -15.23
CA THR A 475 -4.55 3.05 -16.43
C THR A 475 -4.04 2.37 -17.71
N LEU A 476 -2.72 2.24 -17.88
CA LEU A 476 -2.11 1.82 -19.15
C LEU A 476 -1.94 0.30 -19.28
N ILE A 477 -1.72 -0.42 -18.18
CA ILE A 477 -1.50 -1.87 -18.21
C ILE A 477 -2.84 -2.57 -17.98
N THR A 478 -3.18 -2.79 -16.72
CA THR A 478 -4.47 -3.28 -16.24
C THR A 478 -4.62 -2.78 -14.80
N THR A 479 -5.85 -2.67 -14.32
CA THR A 479 -6.13 -2.21 -12.96
C THR A 479 -5.48 -3.13 -11.92
N GLU A 480 -5.56 -4.45 -12.12
CA GLU A 480 -5.03 -5.46 -11.20
C GLU A 480 -3.49 -5.40 -11.08
N ILE A 481 -2.79 -5.41 -12.22
CA ILE A 481 -1.32 -5.35 -12.26
C ILE A 481 -0.83 -3.99 -11.78
N GLY A 482 -1.55 -2.91 -12.12
CA GLY A 482 -1.21 -1.56 -11.68
C GLY A 482 -1.15 -1.41 -10.16
N LEU A 483 -2.07 -2.05 -9.43
CA LEU A 483 -2.01 -2.07 -7.98
C LEU A 483 -0.79 -2.85 -7.47
N LEU A 484 -0.53 -4.05 -8.00
CA LEU A 484 0.61 -4.87 -7.60
C LEU A 484 1.92 -4.11 -7.78
N VAL A 485 2.10 -3.47 -8.95
CA VAL A 485 3.26 -2.64 -9.25
C VAL A 485 3.34 -1.46 -8.28
N GLY A 486 2.23 -0.79 -7.99
CA GLY A 486 2.15 0.28 -7.00
C GLY A 486 2.63 -0.15 -5.61
N VAL A 487 2.17 -1.31 -5.12
CA VAL A 487 2.53 -1.85 -3.80
C VAL A 487 4.01 -2.20 -3.74
N CYS A 488 4.51 -2.94 -4.74
CA CYS A 488 5.93 -3.28 -4.83
C CYS A 488 6.79 -2.02 -4.89
N PHE A 489 6.40 -1.03 -5.69
CA PHE A 489 7.12 0.23 -5.83
C PHE A 489 7.11 1.06 -4.53
N ALA A 490 5.98 1.14 -3.84
CA ALA A 490 5.89 1.82 -2.54
C ALA A 490 6.81 1.18 -1.48
N LEU A 491 6.83 -0.15 -1.40
CA LEU A 491 7.74 -0.89 -0.52
C LEU A 491 9.21 -0.65 -0.88
N LEU A 492 9.54 -0.63 -2.17
CA LEU A 492 10.88 -0.29 -2.65
C LEU A 492 11.27 1.15 -2.27
N CYS A 493 10.37 2.13 -2.39
CA CYS A 493 10.62 3.51 -1.97
C CYS A 493 10.92 3.60 -0.47
N VAL A 494 10.19 2.86 0.37
CA VAL A 494 10.48 2.77 1.82
C VAL A 494 11.88 2.19 2.06
N ILE A 495 12.22 1.11 1.36
CA ILE A 495 13.55 0.50 1.46
C ILE A 495 14.64 1.50 1.04
N PHE A 496 14.50 2.17 -0.10
CA PHE A 496 15.49 3.16 -0.56
C PHE A 496 15.63 4.34 0.39
N ARG A 497 14.53 4.82 0.98
CA ARG A 497 14.55 5.89 1.99
C ARG A 497 15.34 5.50 3.23
N THR A 498 15.23 4.24 3.68
CA THR A 498 15.96 3.72 4.85
C THR A 498 17.43 3.39 4.59
N GLN A 499 17.80 3.11 3.33
CA GLN A 499 19.18 2.79 2.93
C GLN A 499 20.12 3.99 2.91
N ARG A 500 19.61 5.18 2.56
CA ARG A 500 20.42 6.42 2.47
C ARG A 500 19.90 7.51 3.41
N PRO A 501 19.97 7.30 4.73
CA PRO A 501 19.58 8.32 5.69
C PRO A 501 20.60 9.45 5.72
N ARG A 502 20.20 10.60 6.27
CA ARG A 502 21.11 11.72 6.48
C ARG A 502 22.13 11.33 7.56
N ALA A 503 23.38 11.72 7.33
CA ALA A 503 24.47 11.50 8.28
C ALA A 503 25.31 12.78 8.39
N THR A 504 25.51 13.21 9.62
CA THR A 504 26.01 14.55 9.95
C THR A 504 27.13 14.47 10.98
N LEU A 505 28.01 15.46 10.96
CA LEU A 505 28.95 15.70 12.04
C LEU A 505 28.35 16.73 12.97
N LEU A 506 28.43 16.48 14.26
CA LEU A 506 27.92 17.38 15.27
C LEU A 506 29.03 18.34 15.73
N GLY A 507 28.66 19.61 15.88
CA GLY A 507 29.45 20.64 16.55
C GLY A 507 28.83 21.02 17.89
N LYS A 508 29.61 21.63 18.77
CA LYS A 508 29.17 22.10 20.08
C LYS A 508 28.75 23.57 19.99
N VAL A 509 27.57 23.90 20.52
CA VAL A 509 27.15 25.29 20.72
C VAL A 509 27.98 25.89 21.87
N SER A 510 28.56 27.07 21.65
CA SER A 510 29.45 27.73 22.62
C SER A 510 28.84 27.78 24.02
N SER A 511 29.62 27.42 25.04
CA SER A 511 29.22 27.43 26.47
C SER A 511 27.99 26.59 26.86
N THR A 512 27.55 25.64 26.04
CA THR A 512 26.43 24.73 26.37
C THR A 512 26.78 23.27 26.14
N GLU A 513 25.93 22.36 26.63
CA GLU A 513 26.02 20.90 26.43
C GLU A 513 25.29 20.42 25.16
N ILE A 514 24.89 21.35 24.28
CA ILE A 514 24.08 21.06 23.11
C ILE A 514 24.98 20.81 21.89
N TYR A 515 24.73 19.68 21.21
CA TYR A 515 25.46 19.25 20.02
C TYR A 515 24.53 19.17 18.81
N GLU A 516 24.81 19.97 17.79
CA GLU A 516 23.95 20.14 16.61
C GLU A 516 24.70 19.96 15.29
N ASP A 517 23.95 19.76 14.22
CA ASP A 517 24.49 19.53 12.87
C ASP A 517 25.27 20.74 12.34
N GLN A 518 26.57 20.52 12.12
CA GLN A 518 27.49 21.53 11.58
C GLN A 518 27.10 22.00 10.17
N SER A 519 26.37 21.19 9.39
CA SER A 519 25.92 21.59 8.05
C SER A 519 24.68 22.48 8.07
N THR A 520 23.90 22.45 9.16
CA THR A 520 22.64 23.21 9.28
C THR A 520 22.87 24.52 10.03
N TYR A 521 23.66 24.51 11.11
CA TYR A 521 23.95 25.69 11.92
C TYR A 521 25.41 26.14 11.75
N LYS A 522 25.62 27.43 11.43
CA LYS A 522 26.97 27.99 11.21
C LYS A 522 27.68 28.42 12.49
N GLN A 523 26.96 28.63 13.59
CA GLN A 523 27.48 29.09 14.88
C GLN A 523 27.90 27.92 15.80
N LEU A 524 28.61 26.93 15.24
CA LEU A 524 29.01 25.73 15.96
C LEU A 524 30.54 25.63 16.01
N SER A 525 31.08 25.36 17.20
CA SER A 525 32.49 25.09 17.41
C SER A 525 32.76 23.59 17.27
N SER A 526 33.75 23.21 16.46
CA SER A 526 34.25 21.83 16.44
C SER A 526 35.27 21.64 17.54
N ILE A 527 35.13 20.58 18.34
CA ILE A 527 36.13 20.24 19.36
C ILE A 527 37.37 19.72 18.64
N ALA A 528 38.55 20.22 19.01
CA ALA A 528 39.80 19.79 18.41
C ALA A 528 40.01 18.29 18.66
N ASN A 529 40.44 17.56 17.64
CA ASN A 529 40.80 16.13 17.70
C ASN A 529 39.67 15.15 18.10
N ILE A 530 38.43 15.60 18.31
CA ILE A 530 37.25 14.77 18.57
C ILE A 530 36.24 14.96 17.43
N LYS A 531 35.81 13.85 16.82
CA LYS A 531 34.73 13.87 15.81
C LYS A 531 33.50 13.17 16.36
N ILE A 532 32.35 13.84 16.28
CA ILE A 532 31.07 13.30 16.72
C ILE A 532 30.22 13.05 15.47
N PHE A 533 29.86 11.80 15.21
CA PHE A 533 29.13 11.37 14.03
C PHE A 533 27.73 10.87 14.40
N ARG A 534 26.70 11.49 13.81
CA ARG A 534 25.29 11.08 13.95
C ARG A 534 24.80 10.43 12.68
N PHE A 535 24.21 9.25 12.81
CA PHE A 535 23.56 8.53 11.72
C PHE A 535 22.05 8.46 11.99
N GLU A 536 21.24 9.14 11.19
CA GLU A 536 19.80 9.34 11.45
C GLU A 536 18.92 8.12 11.07
N SER A 537 19.42 6.90 11.30
CA SER A 537 18.67 5.66 11.07
C SER A 537 19.23 4.51 11.88
N SER A 538 18.47 3.42 11.96
CA SER A 538 18.95 2.14 12.49
C SER A 538 20.00 1.53 11.58
N LEU A 539 21.03 0.87 12.14
CA LEU A 539 22.09 0.23 11.37
C LEU A 539 21.77 -1.25 11.15
N TYR A 540 21.68 -1.67 9.90
CA TYR A 540 21.36 -3.05 9.53
C TYR A 540 21.99 -3.43 8.19
N TYR A 541 21.77 -4.66 7.73
CA TYR A 541 22.42 -5.21 6.54
C TYR A 541 22.30 -4.33 5.28
N ALA A 542 21.19 -3.59 5.09
CA ALA A 542 20.94 -2.85 3.85
C ALA A 542 21.68 -1.50 3.78
N ASN A 543 22.05 -0.90 4.91
CA ASN A 543 22.71 0.41 4.95
C ASN A 543 24.15 0.36 5.49
N LYS A 544 24.68 -0.85 5.78
CA LYS A 544 26.02 -1.05 6.33
C LYS A 544 27.15 -0.39 5.52
N ASP A 545 27.10 -0.50 4.20
CA ASP A 545 28.18 -0.04 3.32
C ASP A 545 28.11 1.47 3.13
N TYR A 546 26.88 2.00 3.08
CA TYR A 546 26.61 3.42 3.10
C TYR A 546 27.09 4.07 4.40
N PHE A 547 26.79 3.46 5.55
CA PHE A 547 27.29 3.91 6.86
C PHE A 547 28.82 4.06 6.86
N LYS A 548 29.56 3.01 6.47
CA LYS A 548 31.04 3.06 6.43
C LYS A 548 31.56 4.13 5.47
N THR A 549 31.01 4.19 4.26
CA THR A 549 31.46 5.13 3.24
C THR A 549 31.23 6.58 3.66
N VAL A 550 30.07 6.87 4.25
CA VAL A 550 29.75 8.21 4.72
C VAL A 550 30.53 8.56 5.99
N LEU A 551 30.71 7.60 6.91
CA LEU A 551 31.55 7.79 8.09
C LEU A 551 32.97 8.19 7.66
N TYR A 552 33.61 7.43 6.77
CA TYR A 552 34.97 7.71 6.31
C TYR A 552 35.06 9.02 5.52
N LYS A 553 34.05 9.32 4.69
CA LYS A 553 34.00 10.57 3.92
C LYS A 553 33.82 11.80 4.83
N LYS A 554 33.00 11.70 5.87
CA LYS A 554 32.70 12.80 6.80
C LYS A 554 33.83 13.03 7.79
N THR A 555 34.40 11.96 8.37
CA THR A 555 35.55 12.08 9.29
C THR A 555 36.84 12.46 8.57
N GLY A 556 36.93 12.21 7.25
CA GLY A 556 38.15 12.45 6.45
C GLY A 556 39.23 11.38 6.67
N VAL A 557 38.95 10.40 7.54
CA VAL A 557 39.89 9.35 7.94
C VAL A 557 39.33 8.02 7.45
N ASN A 558 39.91 7.48 6.39
CA ASN A 558 39.62 6.12 5.94
C ASN A 558 40.62 5.15 6.59
N PRO A 559 40.18 4.35 7.57
CA PRO A 559 41.10 3.57 8.36
C PRO A 559 41.80 2.46 7.56
N VAL A 560 41.09 1.84 6.63
CA VAL A 560 41.64 0.77 5.78
C VAL A 560 42.77 1.29 4.90
N LEU A 561 42.59 2.49 4.34
CA LEU A 561 43.58 3.10 3.46
C LEU A 561 44.80 3.62 4.23
N LEU A 562 44.60 4.17 5.42
CA LEU A 562 45.68 4.61 6.31
C LEU A 562 46.49 3.43 6.85
N ALA A 563 45.84 2.37 7.31
CA ALA A 563 46.52 1.15 7.74
C ALA A 563 47.36 0.53 6.60
N ALA A 564 46.82 0.51 5.37
CA ALA A 564 47.58 0.05 4.20
C ALA A 564 48.76 0.96 3.84
N LYS A 565 48.65 2.28 4.06
CA LYS A 565 49.78 3.21 3.92
C LYS A 565 50.85 2.96 4.98
N HIS A 566 50.47 2.77 6.24
CA HIS A 566 51.41 2.46 7.33
C HIS A 566 52.15 1.16 7.03
N GLN A 567 51.45 0.10 6.61
CA GLN A 567 52.08 -1.17 6.21
C GLN A 567 53.04 -1.02 5.02
N ARG A 568 52.72 -0.16 4.04
CA ARG A 568 53.63 0.13 2.92
C ARG A 568 54.87 0.90 3.34
N VAL A 569 54.72 1.87 4.24
CA VAL A 569 55.84 2.64 4.79
C VAL A 569 56.74 1.74 5.64
N GLU A 570 56.17 0.89 6.48
CA GLU A 570 56.91 -0.12 7.25
C GLU A 570 57.61 -1.13 6.33
N ALA A 571 56.95 -1.61 5.27
CA ALA A 571 57.57 -2.49 4.29
C ALA A 571 58.73 -1.82 3.52
N GLN A 572 58.62 -0.52 3.22
CA GLN A 572 59.68 0.26 2.60
C GLN A 572 60.84 0.53 3.57
N ALA A 573 60.55 0.86 4.84
CA ALA A 573 61.57 1.03 5.88
C ALA A 573 62.34 -0.28 6.15
N ASN A 574 61.64 -1.42 6.15
CA ASN A 574 62.26 -2.73 6.31
C ASN A 574 63.09 -3.13 5.07
N ALA A 575 62.71 -2.71 3.87
CA ALA A 575 63.49 -2.91 2.65
C ALA A 575 64.78 -2.07 2.62
N ASP A 576 64.74 -0.83 3.11
CA ASP A 576 65.93 0.04 3.22
C ASP A 576 66.91 -0.43 4.31
N THR A 577 66.41 -1.06 5.38
CA THR A 577 67.25 -1.61 6.46
C THR A 577 67.90 -2.95 6.06
N GLY A 578 67.33 -3.66 5.08
CA GLY A 578 67.81 -4.96 4.60
C GLY A 578 68.98 -4.92 3.61
N ASN A 579 69.37 -3.74 3.08
CA ASN A 579 70.29 -3.67 1.95
C ASN A 579 71.75 -3.30 2.31
N ARG A 580 72.22 -3.71 3.49
CA ARG A 580 73.65 -3.65 3.87
C ARG A 580 74.17 -5.05 4.20
N LYS A 581 74.28 -5.92 3.17
CA LYS A 581 75.26 -7.05 3.06
C LYS A 581 75.01 -7.86 1.77
N GLY A 582 76.03 -7.95 0.89
CA GLY A 582 76.28 -9.15 0.08
C GLY A 582 75.80 -9.21 -1.39
N PHE A 583 76.57 -8.57 -2.28
CA PHE A 583 77.21 -9.09 -3.52
C PHE A 583 76.69 -10.37 -4.24
N PHE A 584 76.55 -10.22 -5.58
CA PHE A 584 76.58 -11.18 -6.71
C PHE A 584 75.32 -11.95 -7.15
N GLY A 585 74.92 -11.75 -8.42
CA GLY A 585 73.96 -12.61 -9.13
C GLY A 585 73.24 -11.96 -10.32
N THR A 586 73.72 -12.27 -11.52
CA THR A 586 73.34 -11.80 -12.86
C THR A 586 71.89 -12.07 -13.34
N LYS A 587 71.37 -11.09 -14.11
CA LYS A 587 70.59 -11.23 -15.38
C LYS A 587 69.11 -11.66 -15.30
N PHE A 588 68.19 -10.71 -15.52
CA PHE A 588 67.25 -10.73 -16.64
C PHE A 588 66.56 -9.37 -16.85
N ASP A 589 66.67 -8.87 -18.08
CA ASP A 589 66.05 -7.66 -18.62
C ASP A 589 64.53 -7.78 -18.76
N CYS A 590 63.79 -6.67 -18.55
CA CYS A 590 62.99 -6.06 -19.63
C CYS A 590 62.42 -4.65 -19.24
N LEU A 591 63.01 -3.60 -19.84
CA LEU A 591 62.41 -2.36 -20.40
C LEU A 591 61.18 -1.70 -19.70
N LYS A 592 61.34 -0.56 -18.98
CA LYS A 592 61.26 0.87 -19.43
C LYS A 592 59.89 1.28 -20.04
N GLN A 593 59.24 2.41 -19.75
CA GLN A 593 59.56 3.67 -19.04
C GLN A 593 58.27 4.53 -18.95
N ALA A 594 58.07 5.33 -17.89
CA ALA A 594 57.65 6.76 -17.98
C ALA A 594 57.48 7.46 -16.61
N LYS A 595 58.62 7.84 -16.01
CA LYS A 595 58.95 9.12 -15.37
C LYS A 595 57.79 10.06 -14.92
N LYS A 596 57.62 10.25 -13.61
CA LYS A 596 57.24 11.57 -13.03
C LYS A 596 58.02 11.83 -11.73
N ARG A 597 58.96 12.78 -11.87
CA ARG A 597 59.77 13.55 -10.90
C ARG A 597 59.85 13.05 -9.44
N SER A 598 61.05 12.58 -9.08
CA SER A 598 61.50 12.45 -7.69
C SER A 598 61.83 13.83 -7.10
N GLY A 599 61.11 14.23 -6.05
CA GLY A 599 61.70 15.01 -4.97
C GLY A 599 62.13 14.02 -3.88
N LYS A 600 63.36 14.13 -3.37
CA LYS A 600 63.81 13.41 -2.16
C LYS A 600 62.78 13.65 -1.03
N PRO A 601 62.30 12.64 -0.31
CA PRO A 601 61.71 12.88 1.00
C PRO A 601 62.85 13.24 1.98
N PRO A 602 62.66 14.19 2.90
CA PRO A 602 63.55 14.34 4.04
C PRO A 602 63.55 13.03 4.85
N ALA A 603 64.72 12.65 5.35
CA ALA A 603 64.85 11.60 6.35
C ALA A 603 64.29 12.16 7.67
N ASP A 604 62.97 12.07 7.82
CA ASP A 604 62.17 12.20 9.05
C ASP A 604 60.69 12.02 8.67
N ALA A 605 60.32 10.81 8.24
CA ALA A 605 58.92 10.50 7.93
C ALA A 605 58.19 10.11 9.23
N CYS A 606 57.76 11.11 10.00
CA CYS A 606 56.69 10.90 10.97
C CYS A 606 55.48 10.23 10.26
N PRO A 607 54.79 9.27 10.90
CA PRO A 607 53.55 8.75 10.35
C PRO A 607 52.59 9.93 10.11
N PRO A 608 51.75 9.88 9.05
CA PRO A 608 50.79 10.95 8.78
C PRO A 608 49.93 11.15 10.04
N SER A 609 50.13 12.28 10.72
CA SER A 609 49.40 12.60 11.94
C SER A 609 47.91 12.61 11.62
N THR A 610 47.16 11.75 12.30
CA THR A 610 45.71 11.78 12.23
C THR A 610 45.23 12.89 13.15
N ASP A 611 44.56 13.91 12.61
CA ASP A 611 43.98 15.04 13.37
C ASP A 611 42.76 14.62 14.22
N MET A 612 42.70 13.36 14.67
CA MET A 612 41.59 12.79 15.42
C MET A 612 42.09 11.70 16.37
N HIS A 613 41.86 11.86 17.67
CA HIS A 613 42.15 10.84 18.67
C HIS A 613 40.90 10.01 19.04
N THR A 614 39.70 10.62 19.03
CA THR A 614 38.46 9.93 19.41
C THR A 614 37.32 10.20 18.42
N LEU A 615 36.62 9.12 18.07
CA LEU A 615 35.38 9.12 17.30
C LEU A 615 34.21 8.76 18.23
N ILE A 616 33.26 9.66 18.38
CA ILE A 616 32.02 9.42 19.12
C ILE A 616 30.90 9.15 18.12
N LEU A 617 30.28 7.98 18.22
CA LEU A 617 29.10 7.63 17.44
C LEU A 617 27.84 7.92 18.27
N ASP A 618 27.03 8.86 17.79
CA ASP A 618 25.72 9.14 18.39
C ASP A 618 24.70 8.13 17.87
N CYS A 619 24.28 7.23 18.76
CA CYS A 619 23.30 6.18 18.50
C CYS A 619 21.86 6.60 18.84
N GLY A 620 21.60 7.87 19.15
CA GLY A 620 20.26 8.33 19.56
C GLY A 620 19.14 8.04 18.55
N ALA A 621 19.47 8.07 17.25
CA ALA A 621 18.52 7.75 16.17
C ALA A 621 18.44 6.25 15.82
N MET A 622 19.27 5.40 16.41
CA MET A 622 19.29 3.95 16.16
C MET A 622 18.23 3.27 17.03
N GLN A 623 17.10 2.89 16.42
CA GLN A 623 16.02 2.18 17.11
C GLN A 623 16.35 0.69 17.31
N PHE A 624 17.00 0.07 16.33
CA PHE A 624 17.44 -1.33 16.39
C PHE A 624 18.78 -1.54 15.69
N ILE A 625 19.39 -2.70 15.95
CA ILE A 625 20.58 -3.18 15.24
C ILE A 625 20.44 -4.68 14.95
N ASP A 626 20.73 -5.07 13.71
CA ASP A 626 20.80 -6.49 13.34
C ASP A 626 22.21 -7.07 13.56
N THR A 627 22.38 -8.36 13.26
CA THR A 627 23.68 -9.03 13.43
C THR A 627 24.76 -8.46 12.51
N VAL A 628 24.38 -7.98 11.33
CA VAL A 628 25.32 -7.43 10.34
C VAL A 628 25.76 -6.01 10.74
N GLY A 629 24.83 -5.16 11.15
CA GLY A 629 25.11 -3.83 11.70
C GLY A 629 25.98 -3.91 12.95
N LEU A 630 25.74 -4.89 13.83
CA LEU A 630 26.61 -5.13 14.99
C LEU A 630 28.02 -5.54 14.55
N SER A 631 28.15 -6.43 13.56
CA SER A 631 29.46 -6.83 13.02
C SER A 631 30.21 -5.63 12.42
N VAL A 632 29.48 -4.72 11.76
CA VAL A 632 30.03 -3.49 11.19
C VAL A 632 30.51 -2.54 12.28
N LEU A 633 29.77 -2.35 13.37
CA LEU A 633 30.24 -1.54 14.50
C LEU A 633 31.51 -2.12 15.15
N LYS A 634 31.60 -3.45 15.26
CA LYS A 634 32.82 -4.11 15.77
C LYS A 634 33.99 -3.91 14.84
N GLU A 635 33.77 -4.07 13.54
CA GLU A 635 34.79 -3.86 12.50
C GLU A 635 35.26 -2.41 12.50
N THR A 636 34.34 -1.44 12.53
CA THR A 636 34.66 -0.01 12.65
C THR A 636 35.49 0.27 13.90
N ARG A 637 35.12 -0.28 15.07
CA ARG A 637 35.92 -0.14 16.30
C ARG A 637 37.33 -0.72 16.12
N HIS A 638 37.44 -1.91 15.53
CA HIS A 638 38.73 -2.57 15.31
C HIS A 638 39.62 -1.81 14.32
N ASP A 639 39.06 -1.31 13.23
CA ASP A 639 39.78 -0.58 12.19
C ASP A 639 40.27 0.79 12.67
N TYR A 640 39.46 1.53 13.42
CA TYR A 640 39.91 2.78 14.04
C TYR A 640 40.94 2.55 15.15
N LYS A 641 40.80 1.47 15.95
CA LYS A 641 41.79 1.10 16.98
C LYS A 641 43.18 0.81 16.40
N LYS A 642 43.27 0.24 15.18
CA LYS A 642 44.57 0.00 14.49
C LYS A 642 45.35 1.29 14.20
N ILE A 643 44.68 2.43 14.16
CA ILE A 643 45.28 3.73 13.82
C ILE A 643 45.42 4.59 15.08
N GLY A 644 45.14 4.03 16.25
CA GLY A 644 45.20 4.74 17.52
C GLY A 644 43.98 5.63 17.80
N VAL A 645 42.89 5.49 17.03
CA VAL A 645 41.64 6.24 17.27
C VAL A 645 40.69 5.42 18.13
N GLN A 646 40.25 5.98 19.26
CA GLN A 646 39.25 5.34 20.12
C GLN A 646 37.83 5.59 19.59
N VAL A 647 36.97 4.56 19.59
CA VAL A 647 35.55 4.68 19.21
C VAL A 647 34.66 4.54 20.44
N LEU A 648 33.85 5.56 20.71
CA LEU A 648 32.89 5.61 21.81
C LEU A 648 31.45 5.65 21.28
N LEU A 649 30.50 5.07 22.01
CA LEU A 649 29.07 5.17 21.70
C LEU A 649 28.37 6.11 22.69
N ALA A 650 27.44 6.92 22.21
CA ALA A 650 26.59 7.79 23.04
C ALA A 650 25.10 7.58 22.71
N ASN A 651 24.20 7.97 23.63
CA ASN A 651 22.74 7.92 23.46
C ASN A 651 22.17 6.54 23.05
N CYS A 652 22.75 5.43 23.50
CA CYS A 652 22.22 4.10 23.17
C CYS A 652 20.90 3.81 23.92
N ASN A 653 19.81 3.56 23.19
CA ASN A 653 18.54 3.07 23.72
C ASN A 653 18.74 1.73 24.50
N PRO A 654 18.00 1.46 25.60
CA PRO A 654 18.03 0.19 26.32
C PRO A 654 18.03 -1.08 25.43
N SER A 655 17.20 -1.13 24.39
CA SER A 655 17.15 -2.26 23.45
C SER A 655 18.47 -2.45 22.69
N LEU A 656 19.10 -1.35 22.28
CA LEU A 656 20.39 -1.37 21.61
C LEU A 656 21.50 -1.80 22.58
N ARG A 657 21.50 -1.31 23.83
CA ARG A 657 22.47 -1.70 24.86
C ARG A 657 22.41 -3.19 25.17
N HIS A 658 21.21 -3.76 25.26
CA HIS A 658 21.03 -5.19 25.45
C HIS A 658 21.70 -5.98 24.32
N ARG A 659 21.45 -5.57 23.07
CA ARG A 659 22.01 -6.21 21.87
C ARG A 659 23.53 -6.05 21.75
N LEU A 660 24.07 -4.90 22.18
CA LEU A 660 25.52 -4.68 22.23
C LEU A 660 26.19 -5.56 23.29
N ARG A 661 25.52 -5.79 24.43
CA ARG A 661 25.99 -6.65 25.52
C ARG A 661 25.98 -8.13 25.13
N GLU A 662 24.84 -8.63 24.63
CA GLU A 662 24.74 -9.99 24.07
C GLU A 662 25.71 -10.20 22.91
N GLY A 663 25.90 -9.13 22.14
CA GLY A 663 26.83 -9.09 21.03
C GLY A 663 28.30 -9.02 21.42
N CYS A 664 28.68 -8.95 22.70
CA CYS A 664 30.05 -8.75 23.17
C CYS A 664 30.80 -7.63 22.40
N TRP A 665 30.16 -6.47 22.21
CA TRP A 665 30.77 -5.33 21.49
C TRP A 665 31.99 -4.76 22.22
N ALA A 666 31.96 -4.71 23.56
CA ALA A 666 33.07 -4.27 24.38
C ALA A 666 34.23 -5.30 24.41
N GLY A 667 33.97 -6.58 24.12
CA GLY A 667 34.92 -7.69 24.32
C GLY A 667 34.86 -8.24 25.75
N GLU A 668 35.26 -9.50 25.96
CA GLU A 668 35.26 -10.15 27.30
C GLU A 668 36.35 -9.59 28.24
N ALA A 669 37.44 -9.04 27.69
CA ALA A 669 38.60 -8.55 28.44
C ALA A 669 38.49 -7.08 28.90
N ASP A 670 37.53 -6.31 28.38
CA ASP A 670 37.36 -4.86 28.65
C ASP A 670 36.34 -4.63 29.78
N SER A 671 36.49 -5.37 30.88
CA SER A 671 35.55 -5.34 32.02
C SER A 671 35.57 -4.03 32.83
N GLY A 672 36.47 -3.09 32.51
CA GLY A 672 36.67 -1.85 33.26
C GLY A 672 36.41 -0.53 32.53
N GLY A 673 36.20 -0.52 31.20
CA GLY A 673 36.06 0.72 30.42
C GLY A 673 34.62 0.95 29.93
N GLN A 674 33.93 1.96 30.45
CA GLN A 674 32.63 2.39 29.91
C GLN A 674 32.80 2.97 28.50
N LEU A 675 32.64 2.13 27.48
CA LEU A 675 32.73 2.54 26.06
C LEU A 675 31.39 3.01 25.47
N ALA A 676 30.31 2.93 26.27
CA ALA A 676 28.97 3.37 25.90
C ALA A 676 28.40 4.30 26.99
N PHE A 677 28.12 5.55 26.59
CA PHE A 677 27.69 6.64 27.47
C PHE A 677 26.20 6.95 27.34
N HIS A 678 25.67 7.61 28.37
CA HIS A 678 24.28 8.07 28.38
C HIS A 678 24.08 9.31 27.52
N SER A 679 24.94 10.32 27.64
CA SER A 679 24.92 11.53 26.83
C SER A 679 26.16 11.66 25.93
N ILE A 680 26.06 12.51 24.92
CA ILE A 680 27.22 12.90 24.09
C ILE A 680 28.23 13.68 24.94
N HIS A 681 27.75 14.51 25.87
CA HIS A 681 28.59 15.34 26.70
C HIS A 681 29.52 14.50 27.61
N ASP A 682 28.99 13.46 28.24
CA ASP A 682 29.78 12.53 29.08
C ASP A 682 30.87 11.84 28.26
N ALA A 683 30.54 11.41 27.04
CA ALA A 683 31.50 10.78 26.14
C ALA A 683 32.62 11.74 25.72
N VAL A 684 32.29 13.02 25.50
CA VAL A 684 33.27 14.07 25.19
C VAL A 684 34.18 14.34 26.40
N GLN A 685 33.62 14.52 27.60
CA GLN A 685 34.41 14.75 28.81
C GLN A 685 35.36 13.57 29.09
N PHE A 686 34.89 12.34 28.89
CA PHE A 686 35.72 11.15 29.02
C PHE A 686 36.86 11.15 27.99
N ALA A 687 36.55 11.48 26.74
CA ALA A 687 37.54 11.53 25.66
C ALA A 687 38.63 12.60 25.91
N GLU A 688 38.26 13.77 26.42
CA GLU A 688 39.19 14.85 26.79
C GLU A 688 40.10 14.43 27.96
N ARG A 689 39.53 13.84 29.02
CA ARG A 689 40.32 13.33 30.16
C ARG A 689 41.30 12.25 29.75
N TRP A 690 40.83 11.28 28.96
CA TRP A 690 41.65 10.19 28.45
C TRP A 690 42.83 10.72 27.63
N TYR A 691 42.60 11.73 26.77
CA TYR A 691 43.67 12.35 26.01
C TYR A 691 44.71 13.00 26.92
N HIS A 692 44.30 13.73 27.96
CA HIS A 692 45.21 14.34 28.94
C HIS A 692 46.03 13.32 29.73
N GLU A 693 45.43 12.20 30.13
CA GLU A 693 46.14 11.12 30.83
C GLU A 693 47.18 10.44 29.93
N VAL A 694 46.81 10.14 28.69
CA VAL A 694 47.71 9.48 27.72
C VAL A 694 48.85 10.41 27.31
N SER A 695 48.57 11.69 27.05
CA SER A 695 49.61 12.67 26.68
C SER A 695 50.48 13.12 27.85
N GLY A 696 49.99 13.08 29.10
CA GLY A 696 50.78 13.32 30.30
C GLY A 696 51.75 12.17 30.64
N SER A 697 51.50 10.95 30.16
CA SER A 697 52.39 9.80 30.35
C SER A 697 53.58 9.76 29.36
N THR A 698 53.50 10.46 28.23
CA THR A 698 54.56 10.53 27.21
C THR A 698 55.55 11.68 27.40
N SER A 699 55.31 12.64 28.31
CA SER A 699 56.24 13.75 28.59
C SER A 699 57.45 13.37 29.47
N ALA A 700 57.70 12.08 29.71
CA ALA A 700 58.86 11.58 30.43
C ALA A 700 60.02 11.11 29.52
N LEU A 701 59.97 11.39 28.22
CA LEU A 701 61.08 11.19 27.28
C LEU A 701 61.52 12.55 26.72
N GLU A 702 62.82 12.81 26.86
CA GLU A 702 63.52 14.07 26.59
C GLU A 702 63.19 14.72 25.23
N PRO A 703 63.28 16.06 25.11
CA PRO A 703 63.17 16.74 23.83
C PRO A 703 64.41 16.45 22.95
N CYS A 704 64.19 15.97 21.73
CA CYS A 704 65.24 15.95 20.70
C CYS A 704 65.80 17.37 20.47
N PRO A 705 67.13 17.55 20.37
CA PRO A 705 67.73 18.86 20.08
C PRO A 705 67.42 19.31 18.65
N ARG A 706 67.35 20.64 18.49
CA ARG A 706 66.96 21.40 17.30
C ARG A 706 67.69 21.05 16.02
#